data_AF-A0A9D4MB29-F1
#
_entry.id   AF-A0A9D4MB29-F1
#
_cell.length_a   1.000
_cell.length_b   1.000
_cell.length_c   1.000
_cell.angle_alpha   90.00
_cell.angle_beta   90.00
_cell.angle_gamma   90.00
#
_symmetry.space_group_name_H-M   'P 1'
#
loop_
_entity.id
_entity.type
_entity.pdbx_description
1 polymer ?
#
loop_
_entity_poly.entity_id
_entity_poly.type
_entity_poly.pdbx_seq_one_letter_code
_entity_poly.pdbx_strand_id
1 'polypeptide(L)'
;MTTGEISQINVQKSIVNCKKNFTYTEAEAIVHDPLAVEDYLKSCVFVLFEIANLWRQKRLGNAALSTENIVNKATLLSHQLVEEMVIMAEVHVASVLTSKIPQAVPILVQPPPVSQHLEEWKGEHAADAINSIALTKPFLNLAQLEVCNCSLACIHSVNYVRQFNISKRDQVHVISILWDSLNDAVAMGDNGAMMNIIATAENHPQIAVALTKLRNIQEDPKYVICSDVPGEQQLHYELNRKQYVTFTNPLSCYMDIVVQRILLATLDNQPCPYKKQELKAICDHVNVSMGRCRSYEKEYFAVQLGAALLSKPLIVQPFVIGLNPHHVEVCFPMLPCFTDVQKIDLALLGICATPEVTPDGQLILKWQERVYDCDVLRNQAPVGSNIGELNPDRFIYMIPAYHWQRLLIAIRELDPSMRLEKLRSAVSLVGKQVSNPAHAENNQYIDDVTCEGSKLGNPLHFAEFSLRLHASQVLLMQLSARLNNSILTPYIQLVSLTNTLDICLQHRENPLECFITLDSSISAPLKPCPDINTYQKLWSAVAEIEAVTRAVEHNETVTIDNVLLDWKQQASNYVADLILPSTFLKQRGIKITSSVQELMLFSPKNSTYCSAYFSDFMCVRYSNIDFPDKSGLCDELSRIVNNRCSVTWVGHCKVVGVISINEKIVFKLQLVQSDVPLPLQLLHRRSCSVEIIHRTNQDRLILYALKNLDNCSQLAKDIILRQAPSAPVETSDVTLLLQSCKQVFPGTNGQQDEAMKHALSQPLTMIQGCVGSGKSLLAAILGLAYCKRNQTCRQQAQVLVCAPTEASVDVIYDFFQSLGGSNANIVRVYGNAVEQVLHPGPKLSRRPCPSWDKENILKMSGRYAQRSLYSLVRQDGTRYGSKINEYESLFSLYPEDISVEDNDSYMQIVGRAEAAVLSEADIILCTCITSGQPELAACINIHQIIIDDANAGSELEILVPLSVYKDTENVALLGDINQMGPSVGSKIAQELGLGVSIMQSYMSTAVYLNVHYRVHEGIMDFPVKYGYTRATCGIISQRQPSVLNWTGGRNKPSAFCKLDGLEASIPLKYSCPLGETIVNMEQANFAVRVAMALVSSYNVNGSNICIISFTQAQCRNIERLLSVSATKSKIQCMGIKEVQGLEFDYVILSTVRSIPAIRVERYCTRKWLQENLGLLTNQGLVMSALTRARKGLVIVGNENLLCCSPMWRQLVGEYQQSNRLVAAEVFLQTMSL
;
A
#
# COMPACT_ATOMS: atom_id res chain seq x y z
N MET A 1 43.06 -47.25 2.00
CA MET A 1 42.47 -47.19 0.64
C MET A 1 42.51 -45.73 0.21
N THR A 2 43.46 -45.30 -0.62
CA THR A 2 43.79 -43.87 -0.76
C THR A 2 43.29 -43.21 -2.06
N THR A 3 42.84 -43.96 -3.08
CA THR A 3 42.53 -43.38 -4.40
C THR A 3 41.04 -43.35 -4.76
N GLY A 4 40.22 -44.20 -4.13
CA GLY A 4 38.80 -44.37 -4.46
C GLY A 4 38.55 -44.77 -5.93
N GLU A 5 39.56 -45.28 -6.64
CA GLU A 5 39.45 -45.60 -8.06
C GLU A 5 38.75 -46.95 -8.26
N ILE A 6 37.80 -46.97 -9.19
CA ILE A 6 37.07 -48.18 -9.57
C ILE A 6 37.92 -48.90 -10.64
N SER A 7 38.46 -50.07 -10.28
CA SER A 7 39.30 -50.87 -11.18
C SER A 7 38.51 -51.67 -12.21
N GLN A 8 37.31 -52.14 -11.85
CA GLN A 8 36.44 -52.93 -12.71
C GLN A 8 34.98 -52.68 -12.37
N ILE A 9 34.14 -52.49 -13.39
CA ILE A 9 32.69 -52.35 -13.26
C ILE A 9 32.04 -53.60 -13.82
N ASN A 10 31.17 -54.22 -13.02
CA ASN A 10 30.42 -55.39 -13.43
C ASN A 10 28.97 -55.24 -12.97
N VAL A 11 28.05 -55.16 -13.92
CA VAL A 11 26.61 -55.03 -13.65
C VAL A 11 25.97 -56.41 -13.81
N GLN A 12 25.45 -56.97 -12.73
CA GLN A 12 24.85 -58.31 -12.71
C GLN A 12 23.58 -58.33 -11.86
N LYS A 13 22.72 -59.32 -12.13
CA LYS A 13 21.59 -59.63 -11.26
C LYS A 13 22.12 -60.19 -9.94
N SER A 14 21.72 -59.62 -8.83
CA SER A 14 22.11 -60.06 -7.49
C SER A 14 20.90 -60.14 -6.56
N ILE A 15 20.94 -61.05 -5.60
CA ILE A 15 19.96 -61.14 -4.50
C ILE A 15 20.62 -60.53 -3.27
N VAL A 16 20.10 -59.38 -2.81
CA VAL A 16 20.65 -58.69 -1.64
C VAL A 16 20.02 -59.28 -0.37
N ASN A 17 20.82 -59.98 0.43
CA ASN A 17 20.45 -60.39 1.79
C ASN A 17 20.93 -59.32 2.78
N CYS A 18 20.02 -58.47 3.24
CA CYS A 18 20.36 -57.39 4.18
C CYS A 18 20.76 -57.95 5.55
N LYS A 19 21.95 -57.58 6.04
CA LYS A 19 22.42 -57.94 7.39
C LYS A 19 21.97 -56.95 8.47
N LYS A 20 21.87 -55.66 8.12
CA LYS A 20 21.43 -54.57 9.00
C LYS A 20 21.00 -53.36 8.15
N ASN A 21 19.89 -52.74 8.52
CA ASN A 21 19.45 -51.45 7.95
C ASN A 21 19.87 -50.34 8.90
N PHE A 22 20.65 -49.38 8.41
CA PHE A 22 20.99 -48.16 9.16
C PHE A 22 20.05 -47.03 8.76
N THR A 23 19.58 -46.26 9.74
CA THR A 23 18.92 -44.98 9.44
C THR A 23 19.97 -43.91 9.07
N TYR A 24 19.56 -42.81 8.44
CA TYR A 24 20.46 -41.68 8.20
C TYR A 24 21.08 -41.14 9.50
N THR A 25 20.31 -41.07 10.58
CA THR A 25 20.80 -40.63 11.90
C THR A 25 21.83 -41.58 12.50
N GLU A 26 21.64 -42.89 12.37
CA GLU A 26 22.61 -43.89 12.81
C GLU A 26 23.88 -43.84 11.96
N ALA A 27 23.75 -43.70 10.64
CA ALA A 27 24.89 -43.57 9.73
C ALA A 27 25.69 -42.29 10.00
N GLU A 28 25.01 -41.16 10.25
CA GLU A 28 25.66 -39.90 10.64
C GLU A 28 26.47 -40.07 11.93
N ALA A 29 25.87 -40.68 12.96
CA ALA A 29 26.55 -40.94 14.23
C ALA A 29 27.80 -41.83 14.04
N ILE A 30 27.76 -42.79 13.12
CA ILE A 30 28.91 -43.64 12.78
C ILE A 30 30.03 -42.82 12.11
N VAL A 31 29.69 -41.89 11.23
CA VAL A 31 30.68 -41.04 10.55
C VAL A 31 31.42 -40.13 11.54
N HIS A 32 30.75 -39.71 12.63
CA HIS A 32 31.36 -38.93 13.71
C HIS A 32 32.01 -39.76 14.82
N ASP A 33 31.84 -41.09 14.82
CA ASP A 33 32.34 -41.99 15.87
C ASP A 33 33.83 -42.33 15.62
N PRO A 34 34.78 -41.85 16.45
CA PRO A 34 36.20 -42.12 16.27
C PRO A 34 36.55 -43.60 16.47
N LEU A 35 35.67 -44.39 17.10
CA LEU A 35 35.80 -45.83 17.31
C LEU A 35 35.03 -46.65 16.27
N ALA A 36 34.44 -46.02 15.26
CA ALA A 36 33.71 -46.71 14.19
C ALA A 36 34.56 -47.78 13.47
N VAL A 37 35.89 -47.61 13.46
CA VAL A 37 36.83 -48.54 12.84
C VAL A 37 36.90 -49.90 13.57
N GLU A 38 36.49 -49.97 14.84
CA GLU A 38 36.56 -51.18 15.67
C GLU A 38 35.41 -52.18 15.39
N ASP A 39 34.26 -51.71 14.89
CA ASP A 39 33.15 -52.56 14.45
C ASP A 39 33.16 -52.72 12.92
N TYR A 40 33.07 -53.95 12.41
CA TYR A 40 33.16 -54.21 10.97
C TYR A 40 32.11 -53.47 10.14
N LEU A 41 30.84 -53.42 10.59
CA LEU A 41 29.76 -52.78 9.82
C LEU A 41 29.89 -51.25 9.88
N LYS A 42 30.22 -50.70 11.06
CA LYS A 42 30.51 -49.27 11.20
C LYS A 42 31.72 -48.85 10.35
N SER A 43 32.78 -49.66 10.36
CA SER A 43 33.99 -49.46 9.55
C SER A 43 33.66 -49.45 8.06
N CYS A 44 32.78 -50.35 7.58
CA CYS A 44 32.30 -50.31 6.20
C CYS A 44 31.58 -49.00 5.86
N VAL A 45 30.68 -48.51 6.72
CA VAL A 45 29.98 -47.23 6.50
C VAL A 45 30.97 -46.07 6.47
N PHE A 46 31.94 -46.05 7.39
CA PHE A 46 33.00 -45.04 7.43
C PHE A 46 33.88 -45.06 6.17
N VAL A 47 34.26 -46.23 5.68
CA VAL A 47 35.03 -46.36 4.42
C VAL A 47 34.22 -45.89 3.22
N LEU A 48 32.92 -46.20 3.18
CA LEU A 48 32.02 -45.71 2.12
C LEU A 48 31.90 -44.18 2.15
N PHE A 49 31.85 -43.58 3.35
CA PHE A 49 31.89 -42.13 3.52
C PHE A 49 33.16 -41.50 2.95
N GLU A 50 34.33 -42.03 3.30
CA GLU A 50 35.62 -41.54 2.77
C GLU A 50 35.71 -41.66 1.25
N ILE A 51 35.23 -42.77 0.68
CA ILE A 51 35.16 -42.96 -0.78
C ILE A 51 34.21 -41.95 -1.42
N ALA A 52 33.02 -41.73 -0.82
CA ALA A 52 32.05 -40.76 -1.31
C ALA A 52 32.64 -39.34 -1.33
N ASN A 53 33.38 -38.94 -0.28
CA ASN A 53 34.06 -37.64 -0.23
C ASN A 53 35.09 -37.49 -1.35
N LEU A 54 35.90 -38.51 -1.62
CA LEU A 54 36.86 -38.51 -2.73
C LEU A 54 36.15 -38.39 -4.08
N TRP A 55 35.05 -39.11 -4.29
CA TRP A 55 34.26 -39.03 -5.52
C TRP A 55 33.62 -37.66 -5.71
N ARG A 56 33.03 -37.10 -4.65
CA ARG A 56 32.48 -35.74 -4.65
C ARG A 56 33.54 -34.72 -5.00
N GLN A 57 34.74 -34.83 -4.41
CA GLN A 57 35.85 -33.95 -4.69
C GLN A 57 36.34 -34.07 -6.14
N LYS A 58 36.46 -35.28 -6.69
CA LYS A 58 36.77 -35.48 -8.13
C LYS A 58 35.68 -34.90 -9.05
N ARG A 59 34.41 -34.92 -8.60
CA ARG A 59 33.24 -34.45 -9.38
C ARG A 59 33.10 -32.93 -9.41
N LEU A 60 33.29 -32.29 -8.26
CA LEU A 60 32.94 -30.88 -8.04
C LEU A 60 34.17 -30.00 -7.76
N GLY A 61 35.34 -30.58 -7.54
CA GLY A 61 36.52 -29.84 -7.08
C GLY A 61 36.24 -29.12 -5.76
N ASN A 62 36.65 -27.87 -5.65
CA ASN A 62 36.43 -27.00 -4.50
C ASN A 62 34.94 -26.79 -4.15
N ALA A 63 34.02 -26.91 -5.12
CA ALA A 63 32.59 -26.79 -4.86
C ALA A 63 32.04 -27.99 -4.05
N ALA A 64 32.80 -29.09 -3.93
CA ALA A 64 32.45 -30.24 -3.08
C ALA A 64 32.27 -29.86 -1.60
N LEU A 65 32.93 -28.79 -1.16
CA LEU A 65 32.89 -28.28 0.21
C LEU A 65 31.63 -27.45 0.52
N SER A 66 30.82 -27.10 -0.50
CA SER A 66 29.55 -26.39 -0.31
C SER A 66 28.40 -27.36 0.02
N THR A 67 27.44 -26.87 0.79
CA THR A 67 26.27 -27.61 1.28
C THR A 67 24.94 -27.12 0.67
N GLU A 68 25.00 -26.38 -0.45
CA GLU A 68 23.88 -25.63 -1.06
C GLU A 68 22.62 -26.42 -1.46
N ASN A 69 22.66 -27.76 -1.47
CA ASN A 69 21.55 -28.59 -1.98
C ASN A 69 21.02 -29.60 -0.95
N ILE A 70 21.46 -29.57 0.30
CA ILE A 70 21.10 -30.61 1.28
C ILE A 70 20.10 -30.08 2.29
N VAL A 71 18.86 -30.53 2.10
CA VAL A 71 17.66 -30.18 2.88
C VAL A 71 17.82 -30.55 4.36
N ASN A 72 18.49 -31.67 4.67
CA ASN A 72 18.66 -32.15 6.04
C ASN A 72 20.11 -31.96 6.56
N LYS A 73 20.42 -30.76 7.06
CA LYS A 73 21.73 -30.42 7.64
C LYS A 73 22.16 -31.22 8.89
N ALA A 74 21.27 -31.92 9.63
CA ALA A 74 21.72 -32.73 10.78
C ALA A 74 22.19 -34.14 10.40
N THR A 75 21.84 -34.62 9.21
CA THR A 75 22.33 -35.88 8.64
C THR A 75 23.08 -35.59 7.33
N LEU A 76 23.81 -34.47 7.31
CA LEU A 76 24.45 -33.92 6.11
C LEU A 76 25.39 -34.94 5.47
N LEU A 77 26.27 -35.56 6.26
CA LEU A 77 27.33 -36.42 5.75
C LEU A 77 26.78 -37.76 5.24
N SER A 78 25.79 -38.32 5.91
CA SER A 78 25.10 -39.54 5.51
C SER A 78 24.24 -39.33 4.25
N HIS A 79 23.60 -38.17 4.09
CA HIS A 79 22.95 -37.81 2.83
C HIS A 79 23.96 -37.68 1.68
N GLN A 80 25.09 -36.99 1.89
CA GLN A 80 26.16 -36.87 0.89
C GLN A 80 26.71 -38.24 0.49
N LEU A 81 26.93 -39.13 1.46
CA LEU A 81 27.37 -40.50 1.21
C LEU A 81 26.42 -41.21 0.25
N VAL A 82 25.12 -41.22 0.55
CA VAL A 82 24.13 -41.92 -0.27
C VAL A 82 24.00 -41.26 -1.65
N GLU A 83 23.99 -39.93 -1.70
CA GLU A 83 23.92 -39.16 -2.95
C GLU A 83 25.05 -39.54 -3.92
N GLU A 84 26.30 -39.53 -3.47
CA GLU A 84 27.44 -39.89 -4.35
C GLU A 84 27.41 -41.36 -4.76
N MET A 85 27.00 -42.26 -3.88
CA MET A 85 26.86 -43.68 -4.22
C MET A 85 25.83 -43.90 -5.32
N VAL A 86 24.68 -43.21 -5.22
CA VAL A 86 23.61 -43.24 -6.23
C VAL A 86 24.09 -42.64 -7.56
N ILE A 87 24.67 -41.45 -7.53
CA ILE A 87 25.20 -40.78 -8.73
C ILE A 87 26.21 -41.69 -9.45
N MET A 88 27.12 -42.31 -8.70
CA MET A 88 28.12 -43.18 -9.27
C MET A 88 27.50 -44.44 -9.88
N ALA A 89 26.54 -45.10 -9.21
CA ALA A 89 25.85 -46.25 -9.79
C ALA A 89 25.13 -45.88 -11.10
N GLU A 90 24.44 -44.74 -11.10
CA GLU A 90 23.63 -44.25 -12.21
C GLU A 90 24.45 -43.88 -13.44
N VAL A 91 25.59 -43.21 -13.27
CA VAL A 91 26.52 -42.91 -14.37
C VAL A 91 27.07 -44.20 -15.00
N HIS A 92 27.38 -45.23 -14.20
CA HIS A 92 27.88 -46.49 -14.74
C HIS A 92 26.81 -47.29 -15.46
N VAL A 93 25.58 -47.33 -14.93
CA VAL A 93 24.45 -47.95 -15.64
C VAL A 93 24.18 -47.22 -16.96
N ALA A 94 24.20 -45.89 -16.96
CA ALA A 94 24.09 -45.10 -18.18
C ALA A 94 25.14 -45.52 -19.21
N SER A 95 26.43 -45.62 -18.83
CA SER A 95 27.52 -46.05 -19.71
C SER A 95 27.32 -47.45 -20.31
N VAL A 96 26.84 -48.41 -19.50
CA VAL A 96 26.52 -49.77 -19.97
C VAL A 96 25.36 -49.75 -20.97
N LEU A 97 24.33 -48.95 -20.73
CA LEU A 97 23.18 -48.85 -21.62
C LEU A 97 23.50 -48.10 -22.91
N THR A 98 24.20 -46.96 -22.83
CA THR A 98 24.53 -46.12 -23.99
C THR A 98 25.53 -46.80 -24.93
N SER A 99 26.42 -47.63 -24.40
CA SER A 99 27.35 -48.43 -25.23
C SER A 99 26.66 -49.56 -26.00
N LYS A 100 25.59 -50.14 -25.45
CA LYS A 100 24.89 -51.29 -26.06
C LYS A 100 23.69 -50.88 -26.93
N ILE A 101 22.86 -49.94 -26.49
CA ILE A 101 21.58 -49.59 -27.11
C ILE A 101 21.27 -48.08 -27.10
N PRO A 102 22.15 -47.22 -27.63
CA PRO A 102 22.05 -45.75 -27.52
C PRO A 102 20.73 -45.14 -28.05
N GLN A 103 20.06 -45.82 -28.99
CA GLN A 103 18.79 -45.38 -29.58
C GLN A 103 17.57 -45.54 -28.64
N ALA A 104 17.75 -46.19 -27.49
CA ALA A 104 16.67 -46.54 -26.57
C ALA A 104 17.06 -46.34 -25.09
N VAL A 105 17.88 -45.32 -24.79
CA VAL A 105 18.25 -44.96 -23.41
C VAL A 105 17.67 -43.61 -23.05
N PRO A 106 16.71 -43.53 -22.11
CA PRO A 106 16.30 -42.26 -21.53
C PRO A 106 17.37 -41.78 -20.55
N ILE A 107 17.92 -40.59 -20.80
CA ILE A 107 18.91 -39.92 -19.93
C ILE A 107 18.28 -38.66 -19.32
N LEU A 108 18.68 -38.32 -18.10
CA LEU A 108 18.31 -37.06 -17.46
C LEU A 108 19.38 -36.01 -17.77
N VAL A 109 19.00 -34.98 -18.52
CA VAL A 109 19.89 -33.86 -18.87
C VAL A 109 19.44 -32.60 -18.15
N GLN A 110 20.40 -31.77 -17.79
CA GLN A 110 20.17 -30.42 -17.29
C GLN A 110 21.16 -29.52 -18.02
N PRO A 111 20.72 -28.79 -19.06
CA PRO A 111 21.62 -27.88 -19.77
C PRO A 111 22.09 -26.74 -18.85
N PRO A 112 23.23 -26.09 -19.15
CA PRO A 112 23.63 -24.86 -18.47
C PRO A 112 22.61 -23.74 -18.71
N PRO A 113 22.68 -22.64 -17.94
CA PRO A 113 21.91 -21.44 -18.26
C PRO A 113 22.19 -20.97 -19.69
N VAL A 114 21.20 -20.36 -20.34
CA VAL A 114 21.34 -19.80 -21.68
C VAL A 114 22.53 -18.84 -21.72
N SER A 115 23.44 -19.02 -22.69
CA SER A 115 24.75 -18.33 -22.72
C SER A 115 24.65 -16.81 -22.59
N GLN A 116 23.63 -16.19 -23.18
CA GLN A 116 23.40 -14.75 -23.07
C GLN A 116 23.15 -14.33 -21.61
N HIS A 117 22.15 -14.93 -20.95
CA HIS A 117 21.84 -14.62 -19.55
C HIS A 117 22.99 -14.99 -18.60
N LEU A 118 23.76 -16.04 -18.93
CA LEU A 118 24.92 -16.43 -18.14
C LEU A 118 26.05 -15.40 -18.22
N GLU A 119 26.32 -14.84 -19.40
CA GLU A 119 27.32 -13.78 -19.55
C GLU A 119 26.86 -12.47 -18.92
N GLU A 120 25.57 -12.12 -19.00
CA GLU A 120 24.98 -11.00 -18.24
C GLU A 120 25.18 -11.20 -16.73
N TRP A 121 24.86 -12.39 -16.21
CA TRP A 121 25.08 -12.73 -14.81
C TRP A 121 26.56 -12.64 -14.41
N LYS A 122 27.49 -13.12 -15.25
CA LYS A 122 28.93 -13.03 -14.98
C LYS A 122 29.40 -11.57 -14.96
N GLY A 123 28.91 -10.74 -15.87
CA GLY A 123 29.21 -9.31 -15.90
C GLY A 123 28.82 -8.61 -14.59
N GLU A 124 27.65 -8.96 -14.04
CA GLU A 124 27.15 -8.39 -12.79
C GLU A 124 27.82 -8.98 -11.53
N HIS A 125 28.08 -10.29 -11.50
CA HIS A 125 28.35 -11.03 -10.26
C HIS A 125 29.72 -11.72 -10.20
N ALA A 126 30.59 -11.61 -11.21
CA ALA A 126 31.91 -12.22 -11.14
C ALA A 126 32.79 -11.70 -9.99
N ALA A 127 32.61 -10.43 -9.59
CA ALA A 127 33.30 -9.84 -8.44
C ALA A 127 32.89 -10.50 -7.11
N ASP A 128 31.62 -10.89 -6.98
CA ASP A 128 31.09 -11.61 -5.82
C ASP A 128 31.52 -13.09 -5.86
N ALA A 129 31.47 -13.70 -7.05
CA ALA A 129 31.79 -15.11 -7.27
C ALA A 129 33.24 -15.49 -6.93
N ILE A 130 34.21 -14.57 -7.05
CA ILE A 130 35.60 -14.81 -6.61
C ILE A 130 35.68 -15.16 -5.12
N ASN A 131 34.75 -14.64 -4.32
CA ASN A 131 34.68 -14.82 -2.88
C ASN A 131 33.83 -16.03 -2.46
N SER A 132 33.47 -16.91 -3.40
CA SER A 132 32.72 -18.13 -3.15
C SER A 132 33.40 -19.35 -3.78
N ILE A 133 33.34 -20.49 -3.10
CA ILE A 133 33.72 -21.79 -3.68
C ILE A 133 32.60 -22.43 -4.49
N ALA A 134 31.35 -22.03 -4.28
CA ALA A 134 30.22 -22.61 -4.98
C ALA A 134 29.91 -21.93 -6.33
N LEU A 135 30.18 -20.63 -6.41
CA LEU A 135 29.97 -19.84 -7.64
C LEU A 135 31.14 -19.94 -8.62
N THR A 136 32.02 -20.95 -8.52
CA THR A 136 33.12 -21.14 -9.47
C THR A 136 32.67 -21.77 -10.78
N LYS A 137 31.59 -22.57 -10.74
CA LYS A 137 31.13 -23.39 -11.86
C LYS A 137 30.77 -22.62 -13.14
N PRO A 138 30.15 -21.43 -13.09
CA PRO A 138 29.88 -20.62 -14.27
C PRO A 138 31.12 -20.31 -15.15
N PHE A 139 32.33 -20.37 -14.57
CA PHE A 139 33.58 -20.02 -15.23
C PHE A 139 34.35 -21.23 -15.79
N LEU A 140 33.80 -22.44 -15.69
CA LEU A 140 34.46 -23.68 -16.08
C LEU A 140 33.99 -24.16 -17.47
N ASN A 141 34.86 -24.89 -18.16
CA ASN A 141 34.55 -25.58 -19.41
C ASN A 141 33.79 -26.89 -19.13
N LEU A 142 32.47 -26.78 -19.10
CA LEU A 142 31.57 -27.89 -18.79
C LEU A 142 31.55 -28.97 -19.87
N ALA A 143 31.84 -28.63 -21.12
CA ALA A 143 31.97 -29.63 -22.19
C ALA A 143 33.11 -30.62 -21.90
N GLN A 144 34.12 -30.21 -21.12
CA GLN A 144 35.25 -31.04 -20.69
C GLN A 144 35.11 -31.55 -19.24
N LEU A 145 33.98 -31.31 -18.57
CA LEU A 145 33.78 -31.61 -17.14
C LEU A 145 34.87 -30.99 -16.26
N GLU A 146 35.35 -29.80 -16.63
CA GLU A 146 36.37 -29.08 -15.86
C GLU A 146 35.91 -28.83 -14.43
N VAL A 147 36.84 -28.94 -13.47
CA VAL A 147 36.61 -28.70 -12.05
C VAL A 147 37.66 -27.74 -11.49
N CYS A 148 37.29 -26.95 -10.48
CA CYS A 148 38.22 -26.02 -9.85
C CYS A 148 38.97 -26.69 -8.69
N ASN A 149 40.29 -26.87 -8.82
CA ASN A 149 41.17 -27.39 -7.77
C ASN A 149 42.21 -26.36 -7.30
N CYS A 150 41.94 -25.06 -7.46
CA CYS A 150 42.86 -24.02 -7.04
C CYS A 150 43.05 -24.04 -5.51
N SER A 151 44.30 -24.06 -5.04
CA SER A 151 44.63 -24.05 -3.60
C SER A 151 44.67 -22.64 -3.00
N LEU A 152 45.03 -21.64 -3.82
CA LEU A 152 44.99 -20.22 -3.47
C LEU A 152 43.69 -19.60 -4.00
N ALA A 153 43.73 -18.42 -4.62
CA ALA A 153 42.55 -17.84 -5.26
C ALA A 153 42.13 -18.64 -6.51
N CYS A 154 40.83 -18.67 -6.80
CA CYS A 154 40.29 -19.35 -8.00
C CYS A 154 40.74 -18.61 -9.27
N ILE A 155 41.61 -19.23 -10.07
CA ILE A 155 42.11 -18.60 -11.31
C ILE A 155 41.02 -18.47 -12.38
N HIS A 156 40.01 -19.36 -12.38
CA HIS A 156 38.94 -19.36 -13.38
C HIS A 156 38.11 -18.07 -13.32
N SER A 157 37.60 -17.71 -12.14
CA SER A 157 36.85 -16.46 -11.95
C SER A 157 37.76 -15.23 -11.97
N VAL A 158 38.98 -15.31 -11.43
CA VAL A 158 39.94 -14.19 -11.45
C VAL A 158 40.36 -13.82 -12.88
N ASN A 159 40.59 -14.81 -13.75
CA ASN A 159 40.96 -14.55 -15.13
C ASN A 159 39.82 -13.87 -15.89
N TYR A 160 38.57 -14.28 -15.67
CA TYR A 160 37.40 -13.60 -16.25
C TYR A 160 37.33 -12.14 -15.79
N VAL A 161 37.43 -11.89 -14.48
CA VAL A 161 37.40 -10.53 -13.91
C VAL A 161 38.53 -9.65 -14.48
N ARG A 162 39.73 -10.22 -14.67
CA ARG A 162 40.86 -9.50 -15.31
C ARG A 162 40.62 -9.24 -16.79
N GLN A 163 40.11 -10.23 -17.52
CA GLN A 163 39.86 -10.15 -18.97
C GLN A 163 38.83 -9.07 -19.30
N PHE A 164 37.76 -8.98 -18.50
CA PHE A 164 36.67 -8.02 -18.69
C PHE A 164 36.81 -6.74 -17.85
N ASN A 165 37.96 -6.56 -17.18
CA ASN A 165 38.28 -5.41 -16.35
C ASN A 165 37.20 -5.07 -15.30
N ILE A 166 36.63 -6.10 -14.67
CA ILE A 166 35.58 -5.97 -13.66
C ILE A 166 36.22 -5.52 -12.33
N SER A 167 35.64 -4.49 -11.71
CA SER A 167 36.08 -4.01 -10.40
C SER A 167 35.85 -5.07 -9.33
N LYS A 168 36.88 -5.38 -8.54
CA LYS A 168 36.78 -6.34 -7.45
C LYS A 168 36.04 -5.72 -6.27
N ARG A 169 35.42 -6.57 -5.45
CA ARG A 169 34.91 -6.16 -4.15
C ARG A 169 36.08 -5.90 -3.20
N ASP A 170 36.04 -4.77 -2.52
CA ASP A 170 37.00 -4.45 -1.45
C ASP A 170 36.66 -5.22 -0.17
N GLN A 171 35.38 -5.51 0.05
CA GLN A 171 34.86 -6.14 1.26
C GLN A 171 33.79 -7.19 0.95
N VAL A 172 33.72 -8.21 1.81
CA VAL A 172 32.71 -9.26 1.83
C VAL A 172 31.87 -9.09 3.09
N HIS A 173 30.56 -9.11 2.93
CA HIS A 173 29.61 -8.92 4.02
C HIS A 173 29.21 -10.25 4.63
N VAL A 174 29.19 -10.33 5.96
CA VAL A 174 28.78 -11.54 6.71
C VAL A 174 27.73 -11.12 7.74
N ILE A 175 26.65 -11.88 7.87
CA ILE A 175 25.61 -11.60 8.88
C ILE A 175 26.22 -11.63 10.29
N SER A 176 25.85 -10.66 11.13
CA SER A 176 26.39 -10.51 12.50
C SER A 176 26.31 -11.79 13.33
N ILE A 177 25.11 -12.37 13.41
CA ILE A 177 24.85 -13.61 14.17
C ILE A 177 25.72 -14.78 13.68
N LEU A 178 26.01 -14.86 12.38
CA LEU A 178 26.83 -15.92 11.80
C LEU A 178 28.31 -15.71 12.07
N TRP A 179 28.78 -14.45 12.10
CA TRP A 179 30.14 -14.13 12.50
C TRP A 179 30.39 -14.47 13.97
N ASP A 180 29.44 -14.14 14.84
CA ASP A 180 29.51 -14.49 16.26
C ASP A 180 29.52 -16.01 16.46
N SER A 181 28.62 -16.71 15.76
CA SER A 181 28.58 -18.18 15.75
C SER A 181 29.88 -18.81 15.22
N LEU A 182 30.57 -18.17 14.28
CA LEU A 182 31.87 -18.62 13.79
C LEU A 182 32.95 -18.52 14.86
N ASN A 183 32.95 -17.44 15.65
CA ASN A 183 33.88 -17.28 16.77
C ASN A 183 33.60 -18.31 17.87
N ASP A 184 32.33 -18.58 18.18
CA ASP A 184 31.94 -19.63 19.11
C ASP A 184 32.37 -21.02 18.63
N ALA A 185 32.19 -21.32 17.34
CA ALA A 185 32.63 -22.59 16.73
C ALA A 185 34.16 -22.76 16.81
N VAL A 186 34.94 -21.67 16.65
CA VAL A 186 36.39 -21.68 16.87
C VAL A 186 36.73 -22.01 18.32
N ALA A 187 36.02 -21.41 19.28
CA ALA A 187 36.24 -21.64 20.71
C ALA A 187 35.90 -23.08 21.12
N MET A 188 34.82 -23.65 20.56
CA MET A 188 34.40 -25.03 20.79
C MET A 188 35.20 -26.06 19.98
N GLY A 189 35.92 -25.63 18.95
CA GLY A 189 36.65 -26.49 18.04
C GLY A 189 35.77 -27.25 17.04
N ASP A 190 34.55 -26.77 16.78
CA ASP A 190 33.59 -27.40 15.85
C ASP A 190 33.95 -27.08 14.38
N ASN A 191 34.64 -28.02 13.74
CA ASN A 191 35.07 -27.89 12.35
C ASN A 191 33.89 -27.85 11.37
N GLY A 192 32.83 -28.63 11.64
CA GLY A 192 31.67 -28.70 10.76
C GLY A 192 30.96 -27.35 10.70
N ALA A 193 30.73 -26.73 11.85
CA ALA A 193 30.11 -25.41 11.95
C ALA A 193 30.96 -24.33 11.28
N MET A 194 32.28 -24.29 11.52
CA MET A 194 33.18 -23.33 10.88
C MET A 194 33.14 -23.42 9.34
N MET A 195 33.26 -24.65 8.82
CA MET A 195 33.21 -24.90 7.38
C MET A 195 31.87 -24.50 6.79
N ASN A 196 30.77 -24.91 7.42
CA ASN A 196 29.42 -24.60 6.95
C ASN A 196 29.15 -23.08 6.89
N ILE A 197 29.61 -22.30 7.87
CA ILE A 197 29.42 -20.84 7.87
C ILE A 197 30.18 -20.20 6.70
N ILE A 198 31.44 -20.59 6.47
CA ILE A 198 32.31 -19.98 5.44
C ILE A 198 31.93 -20.47 4.03
N ALA A 199 31.67 -21.77 3.87
CA ALA A 199 31.48 -22.42 2.58
C ALA A 199 30.10 -22.20 1.95
N THR A 200 29.06 -21.99 2.77
CA THR A 200 27.67 -21.86 2.31
C THR A 200 27.42 -20.47 1.75
N ALA A 201 27.14 -20.37 0.45
CA ALA A 201 26.85 -19.09 -0.21
C ALA A 201 25.66 -18.33 0.39
N GLU A 202 24.62 -19.04 0.83
CA GLU A 202 23.37 -18.48 1.37
C GLU A 202 23.57 -17.66 2.66
N ASN A 203 24.69 -17.85 3.35
CA ASN A 203 25.04 -17.14 4.58
C ASN A 203 25.61 -15.73 4.35
N HIS A 204 26.01 -15.41 3.11
CA HIS A 204 26.75 -14.18 2.78
C HIS A 204 25.91 -13.35 1.80
N PRO A 205 25.42 -12.14 2.15
CA PRO A 205 24.40 -11.45 1.38
C PRO A 205 24.74 -11.28 -0.12
N GLN A 206 25.92 -10.75 -0.43
CA GLN A 206 26.36 -10.52 -1.83
C GLN A 206 26.41 -11.83 -2.65
N ILE A 207 26.92 -12.89 -2.03
CA ILE A 207 27.08 -14.21 -2.66
C ILE A 207 25.73 -14.91 -2.80
N ALA A 208 24.86 -14.80 -1.80
CA ALA A 208 23.51 -15.35 -1.80
C ALA A 208 22.63 -14.70 -2.88
N VAL A 209 22.73 -13.38 -3.07
CA VAL A 209 22.04 -12.67 -4.16
C VAL A 209 22.54 -13.18 -5.53
N ALA A 210 23.86 -13.30 -5.70
CA ALA A 210 24.44 -13.85 -6.93
C ALA A 210 23.98 -15.30 -7.19
N LEU A 211 23.96 -16.16 -6.17
CA LEU A 211 23.47 -17.55 -6.27
C LEU A 211 21.98 -17.60 -6.62
N THR A 212 21.16 -16.76 -5.99
CA THR A 212 19.71 -16.69 -6.26
C THR A 212 19.45 -16.29 -7.71
N LYS A 213 20.13 -15.26 -8.21
CA LYS A 213 20.03 -14.86 -9.62
C LYS A 213 20.53 -15.94 -10.58
N LEU A 214 21.57 -16.69 -10.22
CA LEU A 214 22.05 -17.82 -11.03
C LEU A 214 21.01 -18.94 -11.11
N ARG A 215 20.39 -19.30 -9.98
CA ARG A 215 19.31 -20.29 -9.91
C ARG A 215 18.10 -19.88 -10.76
N ASN A 216 17.77 -18.60 -10.83
CA ASN A 216 16.65 -18.08 -11.63
C ASN A 216 16.85 -18.23 -13.15
N ILE A 217 18.09 -18.24 -13.63
CA ILE A 217 18.41 -18.43 -15.05
C ILE A 217 18.78 -19.88 -15.41
N GLN A 218 18.89 -20.75 -14.41
CA GLN A 218 19.24 -22.16 -14.59
C GLN A 218 18.08 -22.94 -15.19
N GLU A 219 18.36 -23.72 -16.24
CA GLU A 219 17.36 -24.60 -16.84
C GLU A 219 17.07 -25.82 -15.95
N ASP A 220 15.81 -26.22 -15.95
CA ASP A 220 15.29 -27.38 -15.24
C ASP A 220 15.79 -28.71 -15.85
N PRO A 221 16.07 -29.74 -15.01
CA PRO A 221 16.40 -31.07 -15.52
C PRO A 221 15.21 -31.73 -16.20
N LYS A 222 15.48 -32.42 -17.32
CA LYS A 222 14.49 -33.10 -18.18
C LYS A 222 15.01 -34.41 -18.75
N TYR A 223 14.14 -35.40 -18.88
CA TYR A 223 14.42 -36.66 -19.56
C TYR A 223 14.37 -36.49 -21.08
N VAL A 224 15.38 -37.02 -21.75
CA VAL A 224 15.52 -37.05 -23.21
C VAL A 224 16.04 -38.41 -23.66
N ILE A 225 15.82 -38.79 -24.91
CA ILE A 225 16.45 -39.99 -25.47
C ILE A 225 17.90 -39.65 -25.83
N CYS A 226 18.84 -40.48 -25.39
CA CYS A 226 20.28 -40.27 -25.61
C CYS A 226 20.64 -39.99 -27.08
N SER A 227 20.05 -40.72 -28.03
CA SER A 227 20.31 -40.53 -29.46
C SER A 227 19.77 -39.22 -30.05
N ASP A 228 18.82 -38.57 -29.37
CA ASP A 228 18.14 -37.38 -29.88
C ASP A 228 18.88 -36.09 -29.52
N VAL A 229 19.92 -36.20 -28.67
CA VAL A 229 20.68 -35.07 -28.17
C VAL A 229 22.17 -35.27 -28.51
N PRO A 230 22.84 -34.28 -29.13
CA PRO A 230 24.28 -34.33 -29.40
C PRO A 230 25.08 -34.60 -28.13
N GLY A 231 26.20 -35.33 -28.25
CA GLY A 231 27.02 -35.74 -27.10
C GLY A 231 27.49 -34.58 -26.20
N GLU A 232 27.67 -33.39 -26.74
CA GLU A 232 28.03 -32.17 -25.99
C GLU A 232 26.90 -31.66 -25.09
N GLN A 233 25.64 -31.95 -25.45
CA GLN A 233 24.43 -31.56 -24.72
C GLN A 233 23.91 -32.67 -23.78
N GLN A 234 24.53 -33.86 -23.78
CA GLN A 234 24.21 -34.96 -22.87
C GLN A 234 24.83 -34.74 -21.47
N LEU A 235 24.63 -33.56 -20.90
CA LEU A 235 25.20 -33.11 -19.63
C LEU A 235 24.10 -32.86 -18.61
N HIS A 236 24.37 -33.20 -17.35
CA HIS A 236 23.65 -32.66 -16.21
C HIS A 236 24.51 -31.58 -15.55
N TYR A 237 24.08 -30.32 -15.67
CA TYR A 237 24.81 -29.14 -15.21
C TYR A 237 25.17 -29.29 -13.75
N GLU A 238 24.19 -29.33 -12.82
CA GLU A 238 24.45 -29.37 -11.37
C GLU A 238 25.29 -30.56 -10.92
N LEU A 239 25.03 -31.76 -11.45
CA LEU A 239 25.79 -32.96 -11.09
C LEU A 239 27.20 -33.00 -11.69
N ASN A 240 27.51 -32.18 -12.70
CA ASN A 240 28.77 -32.20 -13.46
C ASN A 240 29.08 -33.62 -13.99
N ARG A 241 28.11 -34.21 -14.69
CA ARG A 241 28.19 -35.57 -15.25
C ARG A 241 27.58 -35.62 -16.65
N LYS A 242 28.21 -36.40 -17.53
CA LYS A 242 27.66 -36.76 -18.83
C LYS A 242 26.99 -38.12 -18.76
N GLN A 243 25.92 -38.30 -19.55
CA GLN A 243 25.19 -39.56 -19.64
C GLN A 243 24.77 -40.08 -18.26
N TYR A 244 23.69 -39.52 -17.73
CA TYR A 244 23.14 -39.84 -16.42
C TYR A 244 21.73 -40.39 -16.59
N VAL A 245 21.44 -41.52 -15.93
CA VAL A 245 20.10 -42.14 -15.90
C VAL A 245 19.64 -42.24 -14.46
N THR A 246 18.36 -42.47 -14.24
CA THR A 246 17.81 -42.77 -12.93
C THR A 246 17.37 -44.23 -12.91
N PHE A 247 17.77 -45.01 -11.89
CA PHE A 247 17.38 -46.43 -11.80
C PHE A 247 17.34 -46.99 -10.37
N THR A 248 17.69 -46.21 -9.37
CA THR A 248 17.93 -46.69 -8.00
C THR A 248 16.70 -46.63 -7.08
N ASN A 249 15.67 -45.87 -7.43
CA ASN A 249 14.46 -45.65 -6.63
C ASN A 249 13.15 -45.93 -7.41
N PRO A 250 12.91 -47.20 -7.80
CA PRO A 250 11.77 -47.59 -8.64
C PRO A 250 10.40 -47.42 -7.96
N LEU A 251 10.35 -47.24 -6.64
CA LEU A 251 9.10 -47.06 -5.90
C LEU A 251 8.57 -45.62 -5.98
N SER A 252 9.45 -44.64 -6.15
CA SER A 252 9.07 -43.23 -6.22
C SER A 252 9.28 -42.60 -7.59
N CYS A 253 9.98 -43.27 -8.52
CA CYS A 253 10.22 -42.76 -9.86
C CYS A 253 9.85 -43.79 -10.93
N TYR A 254 8.84 -43.48 -11.75
CA TYR A 254 8.40 -44.37 -12.84
C TYR A 254 9.51 -44.57 -13.90
N MET A 255 10.35 -43.56 -14.12
CA MET A 255 11.45 -43.67 -15.08
C MET A 255 12.46 -44.74 -14.66
N ASP A 256 12.71 -44.90 -13.37
CA ASP A 256 13.61 -45.93 -12.84
C ASP A 256 13.14 -47.33 -13.22
N ILE A 257 11.82 -47.59 -13.20
CA ILE A 257 11.24 -48.87 -13.65
C ILE A 257 11.52 -49.09 -15.15
N VAL A 258 11.37 -48.05 -15.96
CA VAL A 258 11.63 -48.10 -17.40
C VAL A 258 13.10 -48.42 -17.66
N VAL A 259 14.02 -47.70 -17.01
CA VAL A 259 15.47 -47.92 -17.11
C VAL A 259 15.86 -49.31 -16.60
N GLN A 260 15.29 -49.78 -15.49
CA GLN A 260 15.54 -51.14 -14.97
C GLN A 260 15.10 -52.23 -15.95
N ARG A 261 13.95 -52.09 -16.61
CA ARG A 261 13.49 -53.05 -17.63
C ARG A 261 14.42 -53.07 -18.85
N ILE A 262 14.87 -51.90 -19.28
CA ILE A 262 15.85 -51.76 -20.35
C ILE A 262 17.18 -52.43 -19.94
N LEU A 263 17.63 -52.19 -18.70
CA LEU A 263 18.84 -52.81 -18.16
C LEU A 263 18.73 -54.33 -18.07
N LEU A 264 17.61 -54.87 -17.58
CA LEU A 264 17.36 -56.31 -17.51
C LEU A 264 17.39 -56.97 -18.90
N ALA A 265 16.68 -56.39 -19.87
CA ALA A 265 16.71 -56.87 -21.25
C ALA A 265 18.14 -56.83 -21.82
N THR A 266 18.89 -55.77 -21.53
CA THR A 266 20.29 -55.59 -21.97
C THR A 266 21.25 -56.60 -21.32
N LEU A 267 21.00 -57.00 -20.07
CA LEU A 267 21.77 -58.04 -19.36
C LEU A 267 21.44 -59.45 -19.86
N ASP A 268 20.17 -59.68 -20.24
CA ASP A 268 19.69 -60.95 -20.80
C ASP A 268 19.91 -61.07 -22.32
N ASN A 269 20.58 -60.08 -22.94
CA ASN A 269 20.77 -59.96 -24.39
C ASN A 269 19.46 -60.03 -25.21
N GLN A 270 18.37 -59.52 -24.63
CA GLN A 270 17.05 -59.41 -25.26
C GLN A 270 16.89 -58.05 -25.96
N PRO A 271 15.99 -57.92 -26.95
CA PRO A 271 15.68 -56.61 -27.55
C PRO A 271 15.10 -55.64 -26.51
N CYS A 272 15.29 -54.33 -26.75
CA CYS A 272 14.71 -53.29 -25.90
C CYS A 272 13.19 -53.47 -25.78
N PRO A 273 12.61 -53.47 -24.56
CA PRO A 273 11.18 -53.70 -24.36
C PRO A 273 10.29 -52.55 -24.85
N TYR A 274 10.88 -51.42 -25.25
CA TYR A 274 10.18 -50.21 -25.69
C TYR A 274 10.66 -49.75 -27.06
N LYS A 275 9.75 -49.24 -27.87
CA LYS A 275 10.08 -48.52 -29.11
C LYS A 275 10.54 -47.10 -28.78
N LYS A 276 11.36 -46.52 -29.66
CA LYS A 276 11.86 -45.14 -29.52
C LYS A 276 10.73 -44.10 -29.36
N GLN A 277 9.65 -44.24 -30.13
CA GLN A 277 8.48 -43.34 -30.03
C GLN A 277 7.75 -43.47 -28.69
N GLU A 278 7.66 -44.69 -28.14
CA GLU A 278 7.05 -44.94 -26.83
C GLU A 278 7.90 -44.33 -25.72
N LEU A 279 9.24 -44.51 -25.77
CA LEU A 279 10.16 -43.88 -24.83
C LEU A 279 10.08 -42.36 -24.88
N LYS A 280 9.94 -41.77 -26.08
CA LYS A 280 9.78 -40.32 -26.22
C LYS A 280 8.52 -39.83 -25.54
N ALA A 281 7.39 -40.50 -25.78
CA ALA A 281 6.12 -40.17 -25.12
C ALA A 281 6.20 -40.32 -23.59
N ILE A 282 6.93 -41.33 -23.10
CA ILE A 282 7.18 -41.51 -21.66
C ILE A 282 8.02 -40.35 -21.11
N CYS A 283 9.13 -39.98 -21.76
CA CYS A 283 9.97 -38.84 -21.35
C CYS A 283 9.15 -37.55 -21.29
N ASP A 284 8.38 -37.24 -22.33
CA ASP A 284 7.54 -36.04 -22.40
C ASP A 284 6.50 -36.01 -21.25
N HIS A 285 5.86 -37.15 -20.97
CA HIS A 285 4.90 -37.27 -19.88
C HIS A 285 5.56 -37.09 -18.50
N VAL A 286 6.71 -37.74 -18.27
CA VAL A 286 7.45 -37.64 -17.01
C VAL A 286 7.95 -36.21 -16.79
N ASN A 287 8.42 -35.52 -17.84
CA ASN A 287 8.86 -34.12 -17.74
C ASN A 287 7.72 -33.20 -17.28
N VAL A 288 6.53 -33.35 -17.86
CA VAL A 288 5.34 -32.61 -17.41
C VAL A 288 4.96 -32.96 -15.97
N SER A 289 5.03 -34.24 -15.60
CA SER A 289 4.74 -34.69 -14.24
C SER A 289 5.75 -34.17 -13.21
N MET A 290 7.05 -34.12 -13.56
CA MET A 290 8.10 -33.57 -12.71
C MET A 290 7.89 -32.07 -12.47
N GLY A 291 7.52 -31.31 -13.52
CA GLY A 291 7.18 -29.89 -13.36
C GLY A 291 6.02 -29.68 -12.38
N ARG A 292 4.96 -30.50 -12.49
CA ARG A 292 3.83 -30.48 -11.54
C ARG A 292 4.25 -30.86 -10.12
N CYS A 293 5.10 -31.88 -9.96
CA CYS A 293 5.60 -32.33 -8.66
C CYS A 293 6.40 -31.24 -7.96
N ARG A 294 7.32 -30.57 -8.67
CA ARG A 294 8.09 -29.44 -8.11
C ARG A 294 7.20 -28.27 -7.69
N SER A 295 6.20 -27.93 -8.51
CA SER A 295 5.21 -26.89 -8.15
C SER A 295 4.43 -27.28 -6.90
N TYR A 296 3.97 -28.53 -6.85
CA TYR A 296 3.23 -29.06 -5.70
C TYR A 296 4.07 -29.09 -4.43
N GLU A 297 5.34 -29.52 -4.49
CA GLU A 297 6.25 -29.55 -3.34
C GLU A 297 6.49 -28.13 -2.78
N LYS A 298 6.67 -27.13 -3.65
CA LYS A 298 6.81 -25.73 -3.24
C LYS A 298 5.55 -25.22 -2.54
N GLU A 299 4.38 -25.43 -3.14
CA GLU A 299 3.09 -25.00 -2.57
C GLU A 299 2.77 -25.76 -1.27
N TYR A 300 3.04 -27.06 -1.22
CA TYR A 300 2.85 -27.89 -0.04
C TYR A 300 3.74 -27.43 1.12
N PHE A 301 5.03 -27.17 0.86
CA PHE A 301 5.92 -26.61 1.87
C PHE A 301 5.43 -25.24 2.35
N ALA A 302 4.95 -24.38 1.45
CA ALA A 302 4.38 -23.08 1.83
C ALA A 302 3.18 -23.25 2.79
N VAL A 303 2.29 -24.20 2.53
CA VAL A 303 1.15 -24.50 3.41
C VAL A 303 1.61 -25.06 4.75
N GLN A 304 2.57 -25.98 4.76
CA GLN A 304 3.11 -26.54 6.01
C GLN A 304 3.82 -25.46 6.84
N LEU A 305 4.62 -24.59 6.22
CA LEU A 305 5.23 -23.45 6.87
C LEU A 305 4.15 -22.51 7.40
N GLY A 306 3.14 -22.16 6.60
CA GLY A 306 2.01 -21.34 7.04
C GLY A 306 1.30 -21.93 8.26
N ALA A 307 1.05 -23.24 8.26
CA ALA A 307 0.47 -23.95 9.39
C ALA A 307 1.37 -23.92 10.63
N ALA A 308 2.69 -23.97 10.45
CA ALA A 308 3.65 -23.80 11.53
C ALA A 308 3.60 -22.37 12.13
N LEU A 309 3.53 -21.35 11.26
CA LEU A 309 3.53 -19.94 11.65
C LEU A 309 2.31 -19.50 12.46
N LEU A 310 1.16 -20.14 12.30
CA LEU A 310 -0.03 -19.90 13.16
C LEU A 310 0.20 -20.20 14.65
N SER A 311 1.25 -20.97 14.97
CA SER A 311 1.61 -21.27 16.36
C SER A 311 2.75 -20.39 16.88
N LYS A 312 3.64 -19.96 15.98
CA LYS A 312 4.83 -19.18 16.29
C LYS A 312 5.27 -18.39 15.05
N PRO A 313 5.27 -17.05 15.07
CA PRO A 313 5.81 -16.25 13.98
C PRO A 313 7.31 -16.53 13.77
N LEU A 314 7.85 -16.20 12.60
CA LEU A 314 9.26 -16.46 12.29
C LEU A 314 9.99 -15.17 11.96
N ILE A 315 11.03 -14.85 12.73
CA ILE A 315 11.96 -13.77 12.37
C ILE A 315 12.95 -14.27 11.32
N VAL A 316 13.13 -13.47 10.28
CA VAL A 316 13.97 -13.74 9.13
C VAL A 316 14.78 -12.51 8.74
N GLN A 317 15.95 -12.76 8.13
CA GLN A 317 16.85 -11.73 7.61
C GLN A 317 16.99 -11.85 6.09
N PRO A 318 16.00 -11.40 5.30
CA PRO A 318 16.07 -11.47 3.86
C PRO A 318 17.06 -10.46 3.26
N PHE A 319 17.43 -10.71 2.01
CA PHE A 319 18.35 -9.86 1.26
C PHE A 319 17.64 -9.08 0.16
N VAL A 320 17.98 -7.80 0.03
CA VAL A 320 17.52 -6.97 -1.08
C VAL A 320 18.19 -7.43 -2.38
N ILE A 321 17.40 -7.81 -3.39
CA ILE A 321 17.91 -8.24 -4.69
C ILE A 321 17.66 -7.22 -5.81
N GLY A 322 16.62 -6.39 -5.64
CA GLY A 322 16.16 -5.44 -6.64
C GLY A 322 15.48 -4.25 -6.00
N LEU A 323 15.71 -3.08 -6.57
CA LEU A 323 15.20 -1.81 -6.06
C LEU A 323 14.47 -1.07 -7.18
N ASN A 324 13.28 -0.61 -6.87
CA ASN A 324 12.47 0.27 -7.70
C ASN A 324 11.85 1.35 -6.81
N PRO A 325 11.66 2.59 -7.29
CA PRO A 325 10.88 3.62 -6.60
C PRO A 325 9.48 3.21 -6.10
N HIS A 326 8.92 2.08 -6.55
CA HIS A 326 7.62 1.56 -6.11
C HIS A 326 7.70 0.39 -5.13
N HIS A 327 8.67 -0.51 -5.29
CA HIS A 327 8.74 -1.73 -4.50
C HIS A 327 10.18 -2.18 -4.29
N VAL A 328 10.40 -2.91 -3.20
CA VAL A 328 11.66 -3.58 -2.90
C VAL A 328 11.49 -5.06 -3.13
N GLU A 329 12.42 -5.64 -3.88
CA GLU A 329 12.49 -7.06 -4.14
C GLU A 329 13.44 -7.71 -3.14
N VAL A 330 12.93 -8.69 -2.40
CA VAL A 330 13.69 -9.43 -1.39
C VAL A 330 13.66 -10.93 -1.64
N CYS A 331 14.75 -11.61 -1.30
CA CYS A 331 14.82 -13.07 -1.32
C CYS A 331 15.06 -13.63 0.10
N PHE A 332 14.62 -14.88 0.30
CA PHE A 332 14.78 -15.61 1.55
C PHE A 332 15.59 -16.90 1.29
N PRO A 333 16.93 -16.82 1.23
CA PRO A 333 17.75 -17.96 0.82
C PRO A 333 17.55 -19.24 1.65
N MET A 334 17.13 -19.08 2.91
CA MET A 334 16.90 -20.18 3.85
C MET A 334 15.48 -20.77 3.79
N LEU A 335 14.60 -20.28 2.92
CA LEU A 335 13.20 -20.72 2.83
C LEU A 335 12.87 -21.18 1.39
N PRO A 336 12.82 -22.50 1.11
CA PRO A 336 12.63 -23.04 -0.23
C PRO A 336 11.30 -22.67 -0.91
N CYS A 337 10.21 -22.47 -0.15
CA CYS A 337 8.94 -21.99 -0.74
C CYS A 337 8.95 -20.51 -1.14
N PHE A 338 9.91 -19.74 -0.61
CA PHE A 338 10.09 -18.32 -0.89
C PHE A 338 11.18 -18.10 -1.96
N THR A 339 11.47 -19.10 -2.79
CA THR A 339 12.41 -18.98 -3.91
C THR A 339 11.98 -17.92 -4.93
N ASP A 340 10.71 -17.49 -4.89
CA ASP A 340 10.23 -16.36 -5.66
C ASP A 340 10.42 -15.06 -4.90
N VAL A 341 11.10 -14.12 -5.57
CA VAL A 341 11.28 -12.72 -5.21
C VAL A 341 9.99 -12.14 -4.62
N GLN A 342 10.01 -11.80 -3.33
CA GLN A 342 8.89 -11.10 -2.71
C GLN A 342 9.00 -9.61 -2.96
N LYS A 343 7.86 -8.97 -3.22
CA LYS A 343 7.77 -7.53 -3.46
C LYS A 343 7.12 -6.87 -2.28
N ILE A 344 7.85 -5.93 -1.66
CA ILE A 344 7.32 -5.07 -0.62
C ILE A 344 6.99 -3.73 -1.27
N ASP A 345 5.72 -3.38 -1.29
CA ASP A 345 5.29 -2.07 -1.76
C ASP A 345 5.79 -0.99 -0.79
N LEU A 346 6.61 -0.07 -1.29
CA LEU A 346 7.17 1.02 -0.51
C LEU A 346 6.06 1.93 0.05
N ALA A 347 4.91 2.02 -0.62
CA ALA A 347 3.73 2.73 -0.16
C ALA A 347 3.19 2.21 1.18
N LEU A 348 3.46 0.96 1.55
CA LEU A 348 3.05 0.39 2.84
C LEU A 348 3.99 0.75 3.99
N LEU A 349 5.18 1.28 3.69
CA LEU A 349 6.18 1.61 4.72
C LEU A 349 5.93 2.95 5.43
N GLY A 350 4.89 3.72 5.05
CA GLY A 350 4.53 4.97 5.75
C GLY A 350 5.50 6.14 5.52
N ILE A 351 6.30 6.03 4.48
CA ILE A 351 7.29 7.02 4.04
C ILE A 351 6.64 8.35 3.65
N CYS A 352 7.28 9.48 3.98
CA CYS A 352 6.72 10.83 3.87
C CYS A 352 7.16 11.61 2.61
N ALA A 353 8.18 11.14 1.89
CA ALA A 353 8.64 11.74 0.62
C ALA A 353 8.99 10.69 -0.45
N THR A 354 8.84 11.05 -1.73
CA THR A 354 9.16 10.20 -2.88
C THR A 354 10.57 9.61 -2.78
N PRO A 355 10.79 8.31 -3.04
CA PRO A 355 12.10 7.71 -2.91
C PRO A 355 13.07 8.39 -3.84
N GLU A 356 14.19 8.86 -3.29
CA GLU A 356 15.23 9.49 -4.09
C GLU A 356 16.16 8.41 -4.63
N VAL A 357 16.25 8.31 -5.96
CA VAL A 357 17.17 7.37 -6.62
C VAL A 357 18.52 8.06 -6.77
N THR A 358 19.56 7.47 -6.19
CA THR A 358 20.92 7.97 -6.33
C THR A 358 21.55 7.53 -7.66
N PRO A 359 22.62 8.19 -8.15
CA PRO A 359 23.27 7.82 -9.43
C PRO A 359 23.81 6.38 -9.48
N ASP A 360 24.11 5.80 -8.32
CA ASP A 360 24.56 4.43 -8.12
C ASP A 360 23.42 3.42 -7.92
N GLY A 361 22.15 3.86 -8.08
CA GLY A 361 20.97 2.99 -8.06
C GLY A 361 20.46 2.63 -6.66
N GLN A 362 20.89 3.34 -5.61
CA GLN A 362 20.36 3.20 -4.25
C GLN A 362 19.07 4.01 -4.11
N LEU A 363 18.22 3.62 -3.15
CA LEU A 363 16.97 4.33 -2.84
C LEU A 363 17.07 4.96 -1.45
N ILE A 364 16.82 6.26 -1.34
CA ILE A 364 16.70 6.94 -0.05
C ILE A 364 15.23 7.06 0.29
N LEU A 365 14.85 6.43 1.40
CA LEU A 365 13.51 6.49 1.99
C LEU A 365 13.51 7.47 3.15
N LYS A 366 12.46 8.28 3.30
CA LYS A 366 12.32 9.29 4.36
C LYS A 366 11.02 9.09 5.12
N TRP A 367 11.09 9.23 6.43
CA TRP A 367 9.96 9.12 7.37
C TRP A 367 9.85 10.37 8.22
N GLN A 368 8.62 10.62 8.68
CA GLN A 368 8.31 11.64 9.68
C GLN A 368 7.31 11.03 10.65
N GLU A 369 7.80 10.47 11.75
CA GLU A 369 7.01 9.63 12.66
C GLU A 369 6.89 10.25 14.06
N ARG A 370 5.83 9.88 14.78
CA ARG A 370 5.62 10.25 16.18
C ARG A 370 5.86 9.04 17.07
N VAL A 371 7.09 8.91 17.56
CA VAL A 371 7.53 7.79 18.41
C VAL A 371 7.88 8.32 19.78
N TYR A 372 7.15 7.92 20.80
CA TYR A 372 7.34 8.34 22.19
C TYR A 372 7.62 7.15 23.09
N ASP A 373 8.25 7.39 24.22
CA ASP A 373 8.56 6.36 25.21
C ASP A 373 7.98 6.78 26.57
N CYS A 374 7.21 5.90 27.20
CA CYS A 374 6.60 6.17 28.50
C CYS A 374 7.59 6.17 29.67
N ASP A 375 8.70 5.44 29.57
CA ASP A 375 9.68 5.25 30.64
C ASP A 375 10.87 6.21 30.56
N VAL A 376 11.13 6.81 29.39
CA VAL A 376 12.23 7.77 29.20
C VAL A 376 11.81 9.19 29.58
N LEU A 377 12.54 9.79 30.52
CA LEU A 377 12.43 11.22 30.81
C LEU A 377 13.14 12.03 29.72
N ARG A 378 12.54 13.14 29.25
CA ARG A 378 13.06 14.01 28.15
C ARG A 378 14.54 14.37 28.25
N ASN A 379 15.09 14.45 29.47
CA ASN A 379 16.48 14.83 29.72
C ASN A 379 17.49 13.67 29.54
N GLN A 380 17.01 12.47 29.22
CA GLN A 380 17.81 11.24 29.05
C GLN A 380 17.74 10.68 27.62
N ALA A 381 17.05 11.36 26.70
CA ALA A 381 16.94 10.93 25.31
C ALA A 381 18.32 10.95 24.60
N PRO A 382 18.65 9.95 23.77
CA PRO A 382 19.89 9.94 23.00
C PRO A 382 20.00 11.15 22.06
N VAL A 383 21.18 11.77 21.97
CA VAL A 383 21.40 12.91 21.08
C VAL A 383 21.39 12.42 19.62
N GLY A 384 20.53 13.03 18.79
CA GLY A 384 20.45 12.76 17.35
C GLY A 384 19.38 11.73 16.94
N SER A 385 18.77 10.97 17.87
CA SER A 385 17.77 9.94 17.56
C SER A 385 16.49 10.45 16.87
N ASN A 386 16.27 11.76 16.85
CA ASN A 386 15.11 12.39 16.27
C ASN A 386 15.35 12.86 14.82
N ILE A 387 16.60 13.02 14.38
CA ILE A 387 16.94 13.45 13.02
C ILE A 387 18.23 12.75 12.56
N GLY A 388 18.17 12.00 11.47
CA GLY A 388 19.38 11.37 10.92
C GLY A 388 19.11 10.25 9.93
N GLU A 389 20.17 9.54 9.57
CA GLU A 389 20.10 8.35 8.71
C GLU A 389 20.22 7.09 9.58
N LEU A 390 19.34 6.12 9.39
CA LEU A 390 19.46 4.78 9.96
C LEU A 390 20.60 4.04 9.28
N ASN A 391 21.38 3.28 10.06
CA ASN A 391 22.49 2.51 9.50
C ASN A 391 21.96 1.37 8.62
N PRO A 392 22.23 1.39 7.30
CA PRO A 392 21.73 0.36 6.38
C PRO A 392 22.39 -1.01 6.59
N ASP A 393 23.60 -1.03 7.17
CA ASP A 393 24.47 -2.20 7.29
C ASP A 393 24.61 -2.69 8.74
N ARG A 394 23.67 -2.35 9.63
CA ARG A 394 23.74 -2.69 11.07
C ARG A 394 23.72 -4.19 11.39
N PHE A 395 23.31 -5.04 10.44
CA PHE A 395 23.18 -6.48 10.63
C PHE A 395 24.34 -7.28 10.04
N ILE A 396 25.40 -6.62 9.59
CA ILE A 396 26.54 -7.26 8.97
C ILE A 396 27.87 -6.87 9.63
N TYR A 397 28.85 -7.73 9.47
CA TYR A 397 30.26 -7.40 9.57
C TYR A 397 30.86 -7.25 8.17
N MET A 398 31.73 -6.26 8.01
CA MET A 398 32.47 -6.05 6.77
C MET A 398 33.88 -6.61 6.91
N ILE A 399 34.23 -7.57 6.05
CA ILE A 399 35.52 -8.25 6.04
C ILE A 399 36.27 -7.87 4.77
N PRO A 400 37.50 -7.32 4.83
CA PRO A 400 38.26 -7.03 3.61
C PRO A 400 38.43 -8.29 2.76
N ALA A 401 38.19 -8.19 1.45
CA ALA A 401 38.12 -9.33 0.55
C ALA A 401 39.40 -10.18 0.56
N TYR A 402 40.57 -9.55 0.73
CA TYR A 402 41.84 -10.25 0.92
C TYR A 402 41.83 -11.18 2.15
N HIS A 403 41.30 -10.70 3.28
CA HIS A 403 41.18 -11.48 4.50
C HIS A 403 40.12 -12.59 4.38
N TRP A 404 39.03 -12.33 3.67
CA TRP A 404 38.05 -13.36 3.30
C TRP A 404 38.69 -14.49 2.48
N GLN A 405 39.52 -14.15 1.48
CA GLN A 405 40.27 -15.16 0.71
C GLN A 405 41.17 -16.03 1.59
N ARG A 406 41.70 -15.53 2.71
CA ARG A 406 42.48 -16.37 3.65
C ARG A 406 41.63 -17.46 4.30
N LEU A 407 40.37 -17.15 4.62
CA LEU A 407 39.42 -18.16 5.11
C LEU A 407 39.13 -19.20 4.03
N LEU A 408 38.91 -18.76 2.78
CA LEU A 408 38.71 -19.67 1.65
C LEU A 408 39.94 -20.55 1.36
N ILE A 409 41.15 -20.03 1.57
CA ILE A 409 42.39 -20.82 1.45
C ILE A 409 42.47 -21.86 2.56
N ALA A 410 42.10 -21.49 3.79
CA ALA A 410 42.11 -22.42 4.91
C ALA A 410 41.12 -23.58 4.72
N ILE A 411 39.89 -23.32 4.25
CA ILE A 411 38.90 -24.40 3.98
C ILE A 411 39.33 -25.35 2.84
N ARG A 412 40.15 -24.87 1.90
CA ARG A 412 40.66 -25.66 0.75
C ARG A 412 41.80 -26.61 1.12
N GLU A 413 42.32 -26.54 2.34
CA GLU A 413 43.37 -27.46 2.79
C GLU A 413 42.85 -28.90 2.78
N LEU A 414 43.62 -29.83 2.19
CA LEU A 414 43.17 -31.21 2.00
C LEU A 414 43.31 -32.02 3.29
N ASP A 415 44.38 -31.78 4.04
CA ASP A 415 44.62 -32.49 5.29
C ASP A 415 43.69 -31.96 6.41
N PRO A 416 42.83 -32.79 7.01
CA PRO A 416 41.86 -32.35 8.01
C PRO A 416 42.51 -31.72 9.26
N SER A 417 43.68 -32.23 9.68
CA SER A 417 44.37 -31.75 10.88
C SER A 417 45.00 -30.37 10.65
N MET A 418 45.67 -30.18 9.51
CA MET A 418 46.20 -28.88 9.10
C MET A 418 45.10 -27.87 8.77
N ARG A 419 43.99 -28.32 8.18
CA ARG A 419 42.82 -27.48 7.88
C ARG A 419 42.31 -26.82 9.16
N LEU A 420 42.14 -27.59 10.24
CA LEU A 420 41.68 -27.09 11.52
C LEU A 420 42.61 -26.03 12.09
N GLU A 421 43.92 -26.30 12.11
CA GLU A 421 44.92 -25.36 12.61
C GLU A 421 44.93 -24.05 11.81
N LYS A 422 44.92 -24.17 10.47
CA LYS A 422 44.85 -23.02 9.55
C LYS A 422 43.57 -22.22 9.71
N LEU A 423 42.42 -22.86 9.89
CA LEU A 423 41.14 -22.18 10.08
C LEU A 423 41.13 -21.39 11.38
N ARG A 424 41.55 -21.99 12.50
CA ARG A 424 41.63 -21.30 13.80
C ARG A 424 42.54 -20.08 13.73
N SER A 425 43.72 -20.23 13.12
CA SER A 425 44.67 -19.13 12.92
C SER A 425 44.09 -18.04 11.99
N ALA A 426 43.41 -18.45 10.91
CA ALA A 426 42.82 -17.52 9.95
C ALA A 426 41.68 -16.72 10.58
N VAL A 427 40.70 -17.35 11.24
CA VAL A 427 39.58 -16.65 11.89
C VAL A 427 40.09 -15.67 12.95
N SER A 428 41.05 -16.09 13.79
CA SER A 428 41.66 -15.20 14.80
C SER A 428 42.32 -13.97 14.18
N LEU A 429 42.98 -14.11 13.03
CA LEU A 429 43.61 -13.00 12.34
C LEU A 429 42.60 -12.10 11.62
N VAL A 430 41.60 -12.70 10.96
CA VAL A 430 40.53 -11.97 10.28
C VAL A 430 39.73 -11.16 11.30
N GLY A 431 39.44 -11.71 12.48
CA GLY A 431 38.74 -11.00 13.57
C GLY A 431 39.37 -9.66 13.98
N LYS A 432 40.69 -9.49 13.80
CA LYS A 432 41.39 -8.22 14.06
C LYS A 432 41.22 -7.17 12.96
N GLN A 433 40.64 -7.55 11.82
CA GLN A 433 40.52 -6.74 10.60
C GLN A 433 39.06 -6.54 10.19
N VAL A 434 38.12 -7.20 10.88
CA VAL A 434 36.69 -7.02 10.64
C VAL A 434 36.25 -5.68 11.21
N SER A 435 35.49 -4.94 10.42
CA SER A 435 34.79 -3.73 10.88
C SER A 435 33.32 -4.04 11.11
N ASN A 436 32.78 -3.59 12.24
CA ASN A 436 31.33 -3.57 12.47
C ASN A 436 30.79 -2.18 12.12
N PRO A 437 30.01 -2.02 11.04
CA PRO A 437 29.37 -0.75 10.71
C PRO A 437 28.49 -0.22 11.83
N ALA A 438 27.92 -1.08 12.68
CA ALA A 438 27.09 -0.67 13.83
C ALA A 438 27.90 -0.04 14.97
N HIS A 439 29.23 -0.16 14.98
CA HIS A 439 30.10 0.40 16.04
C HIS A 439 31.15 1.38 15.50
N ALA A 440 30.98 1.89 14.27
CA ALA A 440 31.90 2.88 13.72
C ALA A 440 31.90 4.16 14.57
N GLU A 441 33.09 4.65 14.96
CA GLU A 441 33.30 5.78 15.89
C GLU A 441 32.72 7.13 15.43
N ASN A 442 32.19 7.22 14.21
CA ASN A 442 31.56 8.42 13.68
C ASN A 442 30.05 8.34 13.96
N ASN A 443 29.53 9.22 14.82
CA ASN A 443 28.08 9.44 15.10
C ASN A 443 27.28 9.91 13.86
N GLN A 444 27.43 9.25 12.71
CA GLN A 444 26.79 9.60 11.45
C GLN A 444 25.39 9.00 11.33
N TYR A 445 25.15 7.85 11.96
CA TYR A 445 23.88 7.14 11.94
C TYR A 445 23.19 7.19 13.30
N ILE A 446 21.88 7.01 13.28
CA ILE A 446 21.06 6.84 14.49
C ILE A 446 20.72 5.37 14.67
N ASP A 447 20.84 4.86 15.89
CA ASP A 447 20.52 3.47 16.23
C ASP A 447 19.02 3.27 16.46
N ASP A 448 18.36 4.30 16.99
CA ASP A 448 16.95 4.28 17.30
C ASP A 448 16.25 5.62 17.06
N VAL A 449 14.92 5.58 16.95
CA VAL A 449 14.08 6.73 16.61
C VAL A 449 13.19 7.10 17.80
N THR A 450 13.31 8.34 18.29
CA THR A 450 12.42 8.84 19.36
C THR A 450 12.21 10.35 19.29
N CYS A 451 11.03 10.79 19.69
CA CYS A 451 10.65 12.19 19.85
C CYS A 451 10.91 12.75 21.26
N GLU A 452 11.47 11.97 22.19
CA GLU A 452 11.69 12.40 23.58
C GLU A 452 12.78 13.49 23.74
N GLY A 453 13.55 13.77 22.68
CA GLY A 453 14.53 14.85 22.68
C GLY A 453 13.92 16.26 22.78
N SER A 454 14.79 17.25 22.99
CA SER A 454 14.41 18.67 22.91
C SER A 454 15.33 19.45 21.97
N LYS A 455 14.78 20.47 21.30
CA LYS A 455 15.55 21.45 20.52
C LYS A 455 15.33 22.82 21.16
N LEU A 456 16.41 23.43 21.67
CA LEU A 456 16.37 24.73 22.37
C LEU A 456 15.41 24.77 23.58
N GLY A 457 15.20 23.64 24.25
CA GLY A 457 14.26 23.51 25.38
C GLY A 457 12.84 23.09 25.00
N ASN A 458 12.51 23.04 23.70
CA ASN A 458 11.18 22.66 23.22
C ASN A 458 11.06 21.17 22.87
N PRO A 459 9.90 20.55 23.17
CA PRO A 459 9.64 19.18 22.80
C PRO A 459 9.59 19.01 21.28
N LEU A 460 10.25 17.96 20.80
CA LEU A 460 10.11 17.51 19.42
C LEU A 460 8.82 16.71 19.30
N HIS A 461 7.99 17.07 18.32
CA HIS A 461 6.73 16.35 18.07
C HIS A 461 6.85 15.29 16.97
N PHE A 462 7.92 15.34 16.17
CA PHE A 462 8.19 14.43 15.06
C PHE A 462 9.67 14.07 15.05
N ALA A 463 9.95 12.81 14.71
CA ALA A 463 11.27 12.34 14.35
C ALA A 463 11.34 12.21 12.82
N GLU A 464 12.36 12.83 12.21
CA GLU A 464 12.57 12.89 10.77
C GLU A 464 13.83 12.12 10.42
N PHE A 465 13.69 10.92 9.88
CA PHE A 465 14.82 10.06 9.61
C PHE A 465 14.75 9.44 8.22
N SER A 466 15.89 8.95 7.75
CA SER A 466 16.01 8.29 6.44
C SER A 466 16.69 6.95 6.53
N LEU A 467 16.40 6.06 5.58
CA LEU A 467 17.09 4.79 5.40
C LEU A 467 17.47 4.69 3.94
N ARG A 468 18.73 4.34 3.69
CA ARG A 468 19.21 4.06 2.35
C ARG A 468 19.14 2.58 2.06
N LEU A 469 18.47 2.23 0.97
CA LEU A 469 18.38 0.88 0.48
C LEU A 469 19.36 0.65 -0.67
N HIS A 470 20.11 -0.45 -0.61
CA HIS A 470 21.00 -0.89 -1.67
C HIS A 470 20.90 -2.41 -1.89
N ALA A 471 21.42 -2.88 -3.03
CA ALA A 471 21.46 -4.30 -3.33
C ALA A 471 22.31 -5.06 -2.28
N SER A 472 21.91 -6.29 -1.98
CA SER A 472 22.50 -7.19 -0.97
C SER A 472 22.43 -6.68 0.48
N GLN A 473 21.62 -5.66 0.76
CA GLN A 473 21.37 -5.22 2.12
C GLN A 473 20.54 -6.26 2.88
N VAL A 474 20.81 -6.42 4.17
CA VAL A 474 20.06 -7.29 5.08
C VAL A 474 18.96 -6.49 5.75
N LEU A 475 17.71 -6.96 5.64
CA LEU A 475 16.56 -6.39 6.34
C LEU A 475 16.12 -7.33 7.46
N LEU A 476 15.44 -6.83 8.48
CA LEU A 476 14.85 -7.64 9.56
C LEU A 476 13.33 -7.66 9.40
N MET A 477 12.76 -8.85 9.31
CA MET A 477 11.33 -9.03 9.08
C MET A 477 10.76 -10.17 9.93
N GLN A 478 9.47 -10.09 10.22
CA GLN A 478 8.70 -11.17 10.83
C GLN A 478 7.69 -11.73 9.83
N LEU A 479 7.69 -13.05 9.67
CA LEU A 479 6.70 -13.78 8.91
C LEU A 479 5.60 -14.33 9.81
N SER A 480 4.37 -14.29 9.30
CA SER A 480 3.18 -14.93 9.88
C SER A 480 2.43 -15.67 8.77
N ALA A 481 1.25 -16.21 9.07
CA ALA A 481 0.41 -16.89 8.09
C ALA A 481 -0.99 -16.31 8.03
N ARG A 482 -1.52 -16.26 6.80
CA ARG A 482 -2.90 -15.84 6.50
C ARG A 482 -3.53 -16.73 5.45
N LEU A 483 -4.85 -16.74 5.40
CA LEU A 483 -5.58 -17.37 4.30
C LEU A 483 -5.55 -16.45 3.09
N ASN A 484 -4.95 -16.92 1.99
CA ASN A 484 -4.99 -16.26 0.69
C ASN A 484 -5.68 -17.19 -0.30
N ASN A 485 -6.80 -16.77 -0.90
CA ASN A 485 -7.63 -17.60 -1.77
C ASN A 485 -7.98 -18.97 -1.15
N SER A 486 -8.28 -19.00 0.15
CA SER A 486 -8.56 -20.23 0.93
C SER A 486 -7.37 -21.17 1.16
N ILE A 487 -6.15 -20.77 0.80
CA ILE A 487 -4.93 -21.51 1.07
C ILE A 487 -4.15 -20.76 2.16
N LEU A 488 -3.66 -21.49 3.16
CA LEU A 488 -2.83 -20.89 4.20
C LEU A 488 -1.44 -20.62 3.64
N THR A 489 -1.06 -19.34 3.56
CA THR A 489 0.20 -18.89 2.97
C THR A 489 0.99 -18.03 3.94
N PRO A 490 2.31 -18.20 4.01
CA PRO A 490 3.17 -17.33 4.80
C PRO A 490 3.26 -15.94 4.15
N TYR A 491 3.34 -14.88 4.95
CA TYR A 491 3.46 -13.50 4.47
C TYR A 491 4.27 -12.65 5.46
N ILE A 492 4.71 -11.47 5.03
CA ILE A 492 5.48 -10.53 5.85
C ILE A 492 4.51 -9.74 6.74
N GLN A 493 4.58 -9.98 8.06
CA GLN A 493 3.73 -9.30 9.05
C GLN A 493 4.36 -7.99 9.52
N LEU A 494 5.66 -8.00 9.85
CA LEU A 494 6.40 -6.84 10.34
C LEU A 494 7.68 -6.60 9.53
N VAL A 495 8.01 -5.32 9.33
CA VAL A 495 9.33 -4.85 8.87
C VAL A 495 9.93 -3.99 9.98
N SER A 496 11.06 -4.42 10.55
CA SER A 496 11.69 -3.74 11.68
C SER A 496 12.67 -2.69 11.20
N LEU A 497 12.34 -1.40 11.41
CA LEU A 497 13.22 -0.28 11.08
C LEU A 497 14.25 -0.04 12.18
N THR A 498 13.88 -0.20 13.45
CA THR A 498 14.77 -0.15 14.61
C THR A 498 14.42 -1.26 15.59
N ASN A 499 15.02 -1.26 16.78
CA ASN A 499 14.65 -2.20 17.85
C ASN A 499 13.29 -1.87 18.50
N THR A 500 12.80 -0.64 18.33
CA THR A 500 11.54 -0.15 18.92
C THR A 500 10.50 0.21 17.86
N LEU A 501 10.93 0.55 16.63
CA LEU A 501 10.05 0.90 15.53
C LEU A 501 9.90 -0.25 14.53
N ASP A 502 8.80 -0.98 14.69
CA ASP A 502 8.30 -1.92 13.70
C ASP A 502 7.26 -1.23 12.79
N ILE A 503 7.20 -1.62 11.51
CA ILE A 503 6.09 -1.32 10.62
C ILE A 503 5.25 -2.58 10.46
N CYS A 504 3.98 -2.52 10.84
CA CYS A 504 3.06 -3.64 10.67
C CYS A 504 2.40 -3.59 9.28
N LEU A 505 2.88 -4.43 8.37
CA LEU A 505 2.32 -4.55 7.02
C LEU A 505 0.93 -5.17 7.01
N GLN A 506 0.60 -5.98 8.02
CA GLN A 506 -0.68 -6.68 8.11
C GLN A 506 -1.87 -5.71 8.06
N HIS A 507 -1.94 -4.74 8.97
CA HIS A 507 -3.04 -3.78 8.97
C HIS A 507 -2.92 -2.72 7.87
N ARG A 508 -1.72 -2.48 7.33
CA ARG A 508 -1.53 -1.52 6.22
C ARG A 508 -1.98 -2.09 4.88
N GLU A 509 -1.85 -3.41 4.69
CA GLU A 509 -2.31 -4.12 3.49
C GLU A 509 -3.78 -4.53 3.62
N ASN A 510 -4.20 -5.07 4.77
CA ASN A 510 -5.55 -5.61 4.99
C ASN A 510 -6.17 -5.07 6.29
N PRO A 511 -6.51 -3.76 6.36
CA PRO A 511 -6.95 -3.11 7.59
C PRO A 511 -8.30 -3.66 8.10
N LEU A 512 -9.19 -4.11 7.19
CA LEU A 512 -10.51 -4.61 7.55
C LEU A 512 -10.44 -5.94 8.32
N GLU A 513 -9.55 -6.86 7.92
CA GLU A 513 -9.35 -8.12 8.63
C GLU A 513 -8.80 -7.89 10.05
N CYS A 514 -8.03 -6.81 10.24
CA CYS A 514 -7.39 -6.48 11.50
C CYS A 514 -8.35 -5.83 12.51
N PHE A 515 -9.24 -4.96 12.03
CA PHE A 515 -10.01 -4.09 12.92
C PHE A 515 -11.54 -4.29 12.86
N ILE A 516 -12.05 -5.13 11.96
CA ILE A 516 -13.49 -5.34 11.78
C ILE A 516 -13.84 -6.82 11.82
N THR A 517 -14.84 -7.15 12.65
CA THR A 517 -15.55 -8.43 12.57
C THR A 517 -16.79 -8.27 11.69
N LEU A 518 -16.69 -8.67 10.43
CA LEU A 518 -17.84 -8.64 9.51
C LEU A 518 -18.81 -9.78 9.84
N ASP A 519 -20.05 -9.42 10.15
CA ASP A 519 -21.14 -10.38 10.26
C ASP A 519 -21.69 -10.66 8.86
N SER A 520 -21.78 -11.95 8.49
CA SER A 520 -22.37 -12.43 7.23
C SER A 520 -23.80 -11.94 6.96
N SER A 521 -24.50 -11.45 7.99
CA SER A 521 -25.85 -10.89 7.87
C SER A 521 -25.92 -9.45 7.34
N ILE A 522 -24.79 -8.76 7.16
CA ILE A 522 -24.77 -7.38 6.67
C ILE A 522 -25.13 -7.37 5.18
N SER A 523 -26.28 -6.77 4.86
CA SER A 523 -26.75 -6.57 3.47
C SER A 523 -26.82 -5.08 3.12
N ALA A 524 -26.81 -4.75 1.83
CA ALA A 524 -26.90 -3.37 1.36
C ALA A 524 -28.17 -2.65 1.92
N PRO A 525 -28.06 -1.47 2.55
CA PRO A 525 -29.14 -0.70 3.18
C PRO A 525 -29.99 0.06 2.14
N LEU A 526 -30.00 -0.37 0.88
CA LEU A 526 -30.71 0.27 -0.23
C LEU A 526 -32.23 0.08 -0.16
N LYS A 527 -32.71 -0.89 0.63
CA LYS A 527 -34.14 -1.08 0.89
C LYS A 527 -34.61 -0.19 2.04
N PRO A 528 -35.88 0.25 2.06
CA PRO A 528 -36.44 0.95 3.21
C PRO A 528 -36.22 0.14 4.49
N CYS A 529 -35.61 0.78 5.49
CA CYS A 529 -35.43 0.16 6.79
C CYS A 529 -36.74 0.23 7.58
N PRO A 530 -37.12 -0.82 8.31
CA PRO A 530 -38.37 -0.83 9.08
C PRO A 530 -38.35 0.16 10.24
N ASP A 531 -37.17 0.38 10.85
CA ASP A 531 -36.99 1.19 12.04
C ASP A 531 -35.55 1.76 12.12
N ILE A 532 -35.36 2.73 13.02
CA ILE A 532 -34.11 3.46 13.22
C ILE A 532 -33.00 2.54 13.72
N ASN A 533 -33.29 1.59 14.61
CA ASN A 533 -32.28 0.70 15.17
C ASN A 533 -31.71 -0.23 14.08
N THR A 534 -32.57 -0.74 13.19
CA THR A 534 -32.15 -1.49 12.01
C THR A 534 -31.28 -0.64 11.09
N TYR A 535 -31.67 0.61 10.83
CA TYR A 535 -30.88 1.56 10.03
C TYR A 535 -29.49 1.82 10.66
N GLN A 536 -29.45 2.14 11.95
CA GLN A 536 -28.23 2.39 12.71
C GLN A 536 -27.29 1.19 12.68
N LYS A 537 -27.80 -0.03 12.88
CA LYS A 537 -26.99 -1.25 12.87
C LYS A 537 -26.32 -1.48 11.51
N LEU A 538 -27.07 -1.38 10.42
CA LEU A 538 -26.56 -1.59 9.06
C LEU A 538 -25.52 -0.52 8.69
N TRP A 539 -25.87 0.75 8.86
CA TRP A 539 -25.00 1.86 8.47
C TRP A 539 -23.79 2.04 9.38
N SER A 540 -23.85 1.65 10.66
CA SER A 540 -22.68 1.66 11.55
C SER A 540 -21.60 0.70 11.06
N ALA A 541 -21.98 -0.49 10.58
CA ALA A 541 -21.00 -1.43 10.03
C ALA A 541 -20.32 -0.86 8.77
N VAL A 542 -21.10 -0.27 7.86
CA VAL A 542 -20.58 0.37 6.65
C VAL A 542 -19.69 1.59 6.97
N ALA A 543 -20.09 2.40 7.94
CA ALA A 543 -19.31 3.52 8.44
C ALA A 543 -17.98 3.07 9.04
N GLU A 544 -17.96 1.97 9.79
CA GLU A 544 -16.73 1.41 10.36
C GLU A 544 -15.77 0.88 9.29
N ILE A 545 -16.30 0.21 8.24
CA ILE A 545 -15.50 -0.24 7.09
C ILE A 545 -14.76 0.94 6.44
N GLU A 546 -15.50 2.00 6.13
CA GLU A 546 -14.91 3.17 5.50
C GLU A 546 -13.95 3.92 6.44
N ALA A 547 -14.28 4.03 7.73
CA ALA A 547 -13.43 4.70 8.72
C ALA A 547 -12.09 3.98 8.93
N VAL A 548 -12.08 2.65 8.95
CA VAL A 548 -10.84 1.84 9.04
C VAL A 548 -9.96 2.07 7.82
N THR A 549 -10.54 1.99 6.62
CA THR A 549 -9.81 2.21 5.36
C THR A 549 -9.19 3.60 5.33
N ARG A 550 -9.97 4.65 5.65
CA ARG A 550 -9.45 6.03 5.68
C ARG A 550 -8.39 6.23 6.75
N ALA A 551 -8.56 5.68 7.96
CA ALA A 551 -7.61 5.87 9.05
C ALA A 551 -6.21 5.35 8.69
N VAL A 552 -6.15 4.16 8.07
CA VAL A 552 -4.89 3.56 7.62
C VAL A 552 -4.31 4.27 6.39
N GLU A 553 -5.16 4.72 5.46
CA GLU A 553 -4.71 5.50 4.29
C GLU A 553 -4.13 6.87 4.66
N HIS A 554 -4.69 7.55 5.68
CA HIS A 554 -4.17 8.84 6.16
C HIS A 554 -2.80 8.69 6.86
N ASN A 555 -2.49 7.51 7.41
CA ASN A 555 -1.22 7.19 8.08
C ASN A 555 -0.83 8.18 9.19
N GLU A 556 -1.80 8.83 9.84
CA GLU A 556 -1.57 9.65 11.04
C GLU A 556 -1.52 8.74 12.27
N THR A 557 -0.34 8.19 12.57
CA THR A 557 -0.14 7.27 13.70
C THR A 557 0.72 7.87 14.81
N VAL A 558 0.56 7.34 16.02
CA VAL A 558 1.43 7.63 17.16
C VAL A 558 1.88 6.32 17.76
N THR A 559 3.18 6.07 17.78
CA THR A 559 3.78 4.92 18.45
C THR A 559 4.21 5.32 19.85
N ILE A 560 3.81 4.53 20.84
CA ILE A 560 4.19 4.70 22.24
C ILE A 560 4.80 3.40 22.74
N ASP A 561 6.09 3.46 23.08
CA ASP A 561 6.85 2.34 23.64
C ASP A 561 6.76 2.29 25.15
N ASN A 562 7.07 1.12 25.70
CA ASN A 562 7.09 0.83 27.14
C ASN A 562 5.76 1.10 27.86
N VAL A 563 4.64 0.89 27.18
CA VAL A 563 3.32 0.97 27.83
C VAL A 563 2.94 -0.36 28.47
N LEU A 564 2.14 -0.30 29.54
CA LEU A 564 1.64 -1.47 30.23
C LEU A 564 0.16 -1.69 29.90
N LEU A 565 -0.18 -2.92 29.52
CA LEU A 565 -1.56 -3.38 29.35
C LEU A 565 -1.91 -4.42 30.41
N ASP A 566 -3.17 -4.40 30.85
CA ASP A 566 -3.76 -5.38 31.77
C ASP A 566 -4.84 -6.19 31.05
N TRP A 567 -4.46 -7.34 30.50
CA TRP A 567 -5.35 -8.21 29.73
C TRP A 567 -6.33 -8.99 30.62
N LYS A 568 -7.60 -9.01 30.22
CA LYS A 568 -8.69 -9.74 30.87
C LYS A 568 -9.48 -10.51 29.82
N GLN A 569 -9.79 -11.77 30.10
CA GLN A 569 -10.66 -12.57 29.26
C GLN A 569 -12.12 -12.27 29.59
N GLN A 570 -12.92 -11.90 28.59
CA GLN A 570 -14.36 -11.69 28.71
C GLN A 570 -15.09 -12.55 27.67
N ALA A 571 -15.77 -13.60 28.13
CA ALA A 571 -16.39 -14.61 27.27
C ALA A 571 -15.39 -15.19 26.24
N SER A 572 -15.62 -15.02 24.94
CA SER A 572 -14.75 -15.48 23.86
C SER A 572 -13.68 -14.47 23.45
N ASN A 573 -13.70 -13.23 23.98
CA ASN A 573 -12.85 -12.14 23.54
C ASN A 573 -11.88 -11.70 24.65
N TYR A 574 -10.78 -11.07 24.26
CA TYR A 574 -9.83 -10.46 25.19
C TYR A 574 -10.01 -8.93 25.18
N VAL A 575 -9.98 -8.34 26.38
CA VAL A 575 -9.98 -6.90 26.58
C VAL A 575 -8.77 -6.48 27.38
N ALA A 576 -8.28 -5.26 27.19
CA ALA A 576 -7.17 -4.72 27.97
C ALA A 576 -7.42 -3.28 28.39
N ASP A 577 -6.86 -2.91 29.54
CA ASP A 577 -6.81 -1.52 29.99
C ASP A 577 -5.40 -0.95 29.72
N LEU A 578 -5.30 0.08 28.88
CA LEU A 578 -4.09 0.89 28.67
C LEU A 578 -4.18 2.15 29.51
N ILE A 579 -3.20 2.39 30.38
CA ILE A 579 -3.21 3.54 31.30
C ILE A 579 -2.07 4.49 30.94
N LEU A 580 -2.42 5.73 30.54
CA LEU A 580 -1.46 6.79 30.24
C LEU A 580 -1.70 8.01 31.14
N PRO A 581 -0.65 8.66 31.67
CA PRO A 581 -0.80 9.92 32.41
C PRO A 581 -1.41 11.01 31.53
N SER A 582 -2.36 11.79 32.05
CA SER A 582 -2.95 12.91 31.30
C SER A 582 -1.91 13.97 30.93
N THR A 583 -0.94 14.19 31.82
CA THR A 583 0.23 15.06 31.60
C THR A 583 1.10 14.58 30.43
N PHE A 584 1.31 13.26 30.30
CA PHE A 584 2.07 12.66 29.20
C PHE A 584 1.44 13.00 27.85
N LEU A 585 0.12 12.82 27.73
CA LEU A 585 -0.64 13.09 26.51
C LEU A 585 -0.66 14.58 26.18
N LYS A 586 -0.94 15.44 27.17
CA LYS A 586 -1.00 16.91 27.00
C LYS A 586 0.33 17.49 26.56
N GLN A 587 1.43 17.14 27.24
CA GLN A 587 2.77 17.66 26.93
C GLN A 587 3.31 17.22 25.57
N ARG A 588 2.85 16.09 25.04
CA ARG A 588 3.27 15.54 23.72
C ARG A 588 2.30 15.89 22.59
N GLY A 589 1.21 16.60 22.89
CA GLY A 589 0.19 16.95 21.90
C GLY A 589 -0.52 15.73 21.32
N ILE A 590 -0.68 14.66 22.11
CA ILE A 590 -1.45 13.47 21.73
C ILE A 590 -2.91 13.77 22.04
N LYS A 591 -3.63 14.29 21.03
CA LYS A 591 -5.02 14.73 21.17
C LYS A 591 -5.96 13.54 21.06
N ILE A 592 -6.63 13.20 22.16
CA ILE A 592 -7.80 12.31 22.12
C ILE A 592 -9.01 13.09 21.56
N THR A 593 -9.11 14.38 21.91
CA THR A 593 -10.19 15.31 21.56
C THR A 593 -9.71 16.78 21.60
N SER A 594 -10.56 17.76 21.27
CA SER A 594 -10.28 19.19 21.48
C SER A 594 -10.43 19.58 22.96
N SER A 595 -9.72 20.61 23.41
CA SER A 595 -9.77 21.09 24.81
C SER A 595 -11.16 21.63 25.21
N VAL A 596 -11.94 22.13 24.25
CA VAL A 596 -13.33 22.57 24.46
C VAL A 596 -14.27 21.36 24.66
N GLN A 597 -13.99 20.24 24.01
CA GLN A 597 -14.80 19.00 24.07
C GLN A 597 -14.48 18.10 25.28
N GLU A 598 -13.35 18.31 25.95
CA GLU A 598 -12.88 17.49 27.07
C GLU A 598 -13.90 17.48 28.24
N LEU A 599 -14.55 18.62 28.53
CA LEU A 599 -15.60 18.74 29.55
C LEU A 599 -16.87 17.95 29.18
N MET A 600 -17.17 17.82 27.89
CA MET A 600 -18.36 17.11 27.39
C MET A 600 -18.14 15.59 27.37
N LEU A 601 -16.90 15.14 27.15
CA LEU A 601 -16.55 13.72 27.01
C LEU A 601 -16.62 12.90 28.31
N PHE A 602 -16.50 13.55 29.46
CA PHE A 602 -16.64 12.89 30.77
C PHE A 602 -17.97 13.26 31.46
N SER A 603 -18.85 13.99 30.77
CA SER A 603 -20.20 14.28 31.25
C SER A 603 -21.14 13.10 30.98
N PRO A 604 -21.87 12.58 31.99
CA PRO A 604 -22.84 11.51 31.78
C PRO A 604 -23.96 11.86 30.79
N LYS A 605 -24.18 13.16 30.53
CA LYS A 605 -25.24 13.65 29.65
C LYS A 605 -24.95 13.47 28.14
N ASN A 606 -23.69 13.18 27.76
CA ASN A 606 -23.24 13.10 26.36
C ASN A 606 -22.60 11.75 26.00
N SER A 607 -23.07 10.64 26.59
CA SER A 607 -22.49 9.30 26.40
C SER A 607 -22.40 8.84 24.92
N THR A 608 -23.38 9.22 24.09
CA THR A 608 -23.39 8.91 22.65
C THR A 608 -22.20 9.54 21.93
N TYR A 609 -21.95 10.82 22.19
CA TYR A 609 -20.81 11.57 21.67
C TYR A 609 -19.48 10.94 22.06
N CYS A 610 -19.31 10.61 23.34
CA CYS A 610 -18.10 9.97 23.85
C CYS A 610 -17.82 8.64 23.14
N SER A 611 -18.84 7.81 23.00
CA SER A 611 -18.71 6.50 22.37
C SER A 611 -18.36 6.56 20.88
N ALA A 612 -18.73 7.63 20.16
CA ALA A 612 -18.36 7.82 18.75
C ALA A 612 -16.88 8.24 18.64
N TYR A 613 -16.43 9.14 19.52
CA TYR A 613 -15.10 9.73 19.48
C TYR A 613 -13.97 8.79 19.93
N PHE A 614 -14.25 7.85 20.82
CA PHE A 614 -13.24 6.96 21.40
C PHE A 614 -13.04 5.64 20.64
N SER A 615 -13.44 5.57 19.37
CA SER A 615 -13.44 4.32 18.60
C SER A 615 -12.17 4.08 17.76
N ASP A 616 -11.06 4.74 18.09
CA ASP A 616 -9.77 4.60 17.39
C ASP A 616 -9.27 3.14 17.35
N PHE A 617 -8.29 2.88 16.49
CA PHE A 617 -7.70 1.56 16.31
C PHE A 617 -6.29 1.51 16.90
N MET A 618 -5.86 0.35 17.39
CA MET A 618 -4.54 0.19 17.98
C MET A 618 -3.87 -1.11 17.51
N CYS A 619 -2.61 -1.03 17.12
CA CYS A 619 -1.75 -2.18 16.89
C CYS A 619 -0.84 -2.35 18.12
N VAL A 620 -1.01 -3.45 18.85
CA VAL A 620 -0.28 -3.78 20.07
C VAL A 620 0.82 -4.78 19.75
N ARG A 621 2.04 -4.49 20.18
CA ARG A 621 3.23 -5.31 19.90
C ARG A 621 4.00 -5.62 21.17
N TYR A 622 4.16 -6.91 21.44
CA TYR A 622 5.03 -7.39 22.51
C TYR A 622 6.26 -8.04 21.91
N SER A 623 7.41 -7.37 22.04
CA SER A 623 8.69 -7.88 21.56
C SER A 623 9.34 -8.84 22.56
N ASN A 624 10.31 -9.62 22.08
CA ASN A 624 11.09 -10.58 22.88
C ASN A 624 10.23 -11.65 23.57
N ILE A 625 9.27 -12.22 22.85
CA ILE A 625 8.37 -13.27 23.34
C ILE A 625 8.91 -14.64 22.96
N ASP A 626 9.07 -15.49 23.96
CA ASP A 626 9.43 -16.89 23.77
C ASP A 626 8.17 -17.71 23.53
N PHE A 627 8.11 -18.37 22.37
CA PHE A 627 7.08 -19.33 22.03
C PHE A 627 7.61 -20.75 22.17
N PRO A 628 6.79 -21.70 22.66
CA PRO A 628 7.21 -23.09 22.78
C PRO A 628 7.47 -23.71 21.40
N ASP A 629 8.41 -24.66 21.35
CA ASP A 629 8.71 -25.41 20.14
C ASP A 629 7.49 -26.22 19.67
N LYS A 630 7.28 -26.25 18.35
CA LYS A 630 6.19 -26.99 17.73
C LYS A 630 6.61 -28.43 17.43
N SER A 631 5.93 -29.38 18.05
CA SER A 631 6.08 -30.82 17.79
C SER A 631 5.34 -31.25 16.52
N GLY A 632 5.79 -32.35 15.90
CA GLY A 632 5.11 -32.94 14.74
C GLY A 632 5.39 -32.24 13.40
N LEU A 633 6.36 -31.31 13.37
CA LEU A 633 6.92 -30.76 12.13
C LEU A 633 7.90 -31.78 11.51
N CYS A 634 8.05 -31.74 10.19
CA CYS A 634 9.16 -32.43 9.54
C CYS A 634 10.50 -31.81 9.99
N ASP A 635 11.60 -32.57 9.88
CA ASP A 635 12.93 -32.14 10.34
C ASP A 635 13.34 -30.76 9.80
N GLU A 636 12.99 -30.47 8.55
CA GLU A 636 13.29 -29.19 7.89
C GLU A 636 12.57 -28.02 8.54
N LEU A 637 11.23 -28.09 8.64
CA LEU A 637 10.42 -27.04 9.26
C LEU A 637 10.70 -26.90 10.76
N SER A 638 11.00 -28.00 11.44
CA SER A 638 11.38 -27.97 12.85
C SER A 638 12.60 -27.08 13.06
N ARG A 639 13.62 -27.15 12.21
CA ARG A 639 14.81 -26.29 12.34
C ARG A 639 14.55 -24.83 12.04
N ILE A 640 13.67 -24.57 11.08
CA ILE A 640 13.32 -23.21 10.69
C ILE A 640 12.50 -22.55 11.81
N VAL A 641 11.47 -23.22 12.30
CA VAL A 641 10.46 -22.65 13.21
C VAL A 641 10.87 -22.76 14.68
N ASN A 642 11.53 -23.85 15.08
CA ASN A 642 12.03 -24.04 16.44
C ASN A 642 13.43 -23.43 16.62
N ASN A 643 13.70 -22.33 15.92
CA ASN A 643 14.84 -21.48 16.24
C ASN A 643 14.57 -20.82 17.61
N ARG A 644 15.56 -20.75 18.50
CA ARG A 644 15.40 -20.13 19.83
C ARG A 644 15.34 -18.60 19.76
N CYS A 645 14.85 -18.06 18.65
CA CYS A 645 14.70 -16.63 18.43
C CYS A 645 13.41 -16.18 19.13
N SER A 646 13.53 -15.15 19.95
CA SER A 646 12.38 -14.45 20.50
C SER A 646 11.70 -13.64 19.40
N VAL A 647 10.38 -13.57 19.41
CA VAL A 647 9.58 -12.94 18.34
C VAL A 647 8.66 -11.86 18.89
N THR A 648 8.03 -11.10 18.00
CA THR A 648 7.07 -10.06 18.37
C THR A 648 5.64 -10.58 18.22
N TRP A 649 4.87 -10.64 19.31
CA TRP A 649 3.44 -10.89 19.19
C TRP A 649 2.71 -9.62 18.75
N VAL A 650 1.78 -9.75 17.80
CA VAL A 650 1.00 -8.64 17.25
C VAL A 650 -0.48 -8.87 17.50
N GLY A 651 -1.16 -7.87 18.07
CA GLY A 651 -2.60 -7.86 18.29
C GLY A 651 -3.23 -6.56 17.80
N HIS A 652 -4.24 -6.69 16.94
CA HIS A 652 -5.01 -5.57 16.44
C HIS A 652 -6.26 -5.37 17.28
N CYS A 653 -6.39 -4.18 17.86
CA CYS A 653 -7.40 -3.82 18.84
C CYS A 653 -8.25 -2.66 18.35
N LYS A 654 -9.49 -2.62 18.86
CA LYS A 654 -10.39 -1.47 18.77
C LYS A 654 -10.51 -0.84 20.15
N VAL A 655 -10.44 0.50 20.23
CA VAL A 655 -10.74 1.22 21.45
C VAL A 655 -12.26 1.25 21.62
N VAL A 656 -12.76 0.70 22.72
CA VAL A 656 -14.20 0.61 23.02
C VAL A 656 -14.66 1.65 24.03
N GLY A 657 -13.73 2.32 24.71
CA GLY A 657 -14.03 3.43 25.61
C GLY A 657 -12.78 4.06 26.20
N VAL A 658 -12.93 5.27 26.71
CA VAL A 658 -11.88 6.02 27.40
C VAL A 658 -12.44 6.60 28.69
N ILE A 659 -11.71 6.45 29.78
CA ILE A 659 -12.12 6.90 31.12
C ILE A 659 -11.01 7.77 31.72
N SER A 660 -11.37 8.91 32.32
CA SER A 660 -10.44 9.72 33.10
C SER A 660 -10.57 9.39 34.59
N ILE A 661 -9.46 9.02 35.24
CA ILE A 661 -9.41 8.67 36.66
C ILE A 661 -8.12 9.26 37.26
N ASN A 662 -8.24 10.14 38.26
CA ASN A 662 -7.09 10.69 39.02
C ASN A 662 -5.92 11.14 38.13
N GLU A 663 -6.18 12.04 37.17
CA GLU A 663 -5.21 12.54 36.19
C GLU A 663 -4.58 11.49 35.25
N LYS A 664 -5.14 10.28 35.19
CA LYS A 664 -4.78 9.22 34.23
C LYS A 664 -5.92 8.98 33.27
N ILE A 665 -5.58 8.74 32.02
CA ILE A 665 -6.51 8.31 30.98
C ILE A 665 -6.37 6.80 30.82
N VAL A 666 -7.50 6.10 30.90
CA VAL A 666 -7.60 4.64 30.69
C VAL A 666 -8.31 4.39 29.37
N PHE A 667 -7.61 3.82 28.40
CA PHE A 667 -8.20 3.32 27.16
C PHE A 667 -8.59 1.86 27.33
N LYS A 668 -9.84 1.55 27.07
CA LYS A 668 -10.36 0.18 27.06
C LYS A 668 -10.24 -0.38 25.65
N LEU A 669 -9.46 -1.44 25.52
CA LEU A 669 -9.17 -2.10 24.26
C LEU A 669 -9.93 -3.40 24.18
N GLN A 670 -10.43 -3.73 22.99
CA GLN A 670 -10.92 -5.05 22.64
C GLN A 670 -10.01 -5.62 21.55
N LEU A 671 -9.43 -6.80 21.79
CA LEU A 671 -8.69 -7.54 20.77
C LEU A 671 -9.66 -8.02 19.70
N VAL A 672 -9.41 -7.61 18.46
CA VAL A 672 -10.22 -7.99 17.29
C VAL A 672 -9.56 -9.14 16.55
N GLN A 673 -8.25 -9.02 16.27
CA GLN A 673 -7.52 -9.97 15.47
C GLN A 673 -6.07 -10.13 15.95
N SER A 674 -5.59 -11.37 15.93
CA SER A 674 -4.18 -11.73 16.09
C SER A 674 -3.94 -13.05 15.36
N ASP A 675 -2.87 -13.18 14.57
CA ASP A 675 -2.60 -14.43 13.84
C ASP A 675 -2.25 -15.59 14.77
N VAL A 676 -1.57 -15.26 15.87
CA VAL A 676 -1.19 -16.20 16.91
C VAL A 676 -1.97 -15.85 18.17
N PRO A 677 -2.62 -16.83 18.85
CA PRO A 677 -3.38 -16.58 20.06
C PRO A 677 -2.56 -15.85 21.12
N LEU A 678 -3.20 -14.95 21.88
CA LEU A 678 -2.55 -14.21 22.98
C LEU A 678 -1.82 -15.17 23.94
N PRO A 679 -0.48 -15.11 24.03
CA PRO A 679 0.27 -15.99 24.92
C PRO A 679 -0.11 -15.75 26.38
N LEU A 680 -0.29 -16.83 27.15
CA LEU A 680 -0.70 -16.75 28.57
C LEU A 680 0.26 -15.92 29.43
N GLN A 681 1.55 -15.90 29.09
CA GLN A 681 2.56 -15.08 29.76
C GLN A 681 2.33 -13.56 29.64
N LEU A 682 1.54 -13.12 28.64
CA LEU A 682 1.17 -11.71 28.45
C LEU A 682 -0.07 -11.31 29.26
N LEU A 683 -0.74 -12.26 29.94
CA LEU A 683 -1.82 -11.94 30.88
C LEU A 683 -1.30 -11.20 32.12
N HIS A 684 0.01 -11.25 32.38
CA HIS A 684 0.66 -10.44 33.41
C HIS A 684 1.19 -9.13 32.80
N ARG A 685 1.17 -8.04 33.57
CA ARG A 685 1.64 -6.72 33.12
C ARG A 685 3.08 -6.80 32.62
N ARG A 686 3.24 -6.65 31.31
CA ARG A 686 4.51 -6.57 30.60
C ARG A 686 4.50 -5.33 29.71
N SER A 687 5.66 -4.73 29.51
CA SER A 687 5.81 -3.61 28.58
C SER A 687 5.57 -4.06 27.15
N CYS A 688 4.91 -3.20 26.38
CA CYS A 688 4.67 -3.35 24.96
C CYS A 688 4.77 -2.01 24.25
N SER A 689 4.81 -2.07 22.92
CA SER A 689 4.67 -0.92 22.04
C SER A 689 3.24 -0.87 21.50
N VAL A 690 2.64 0.31 21.47
CA VAL A 690 1.31 0.51 20.92
C VAL A 690 1.36 1.59 19.84
N GLU A 691 0.92 1.23 18.64
CA GLU A 691 0.68 2.18 17.55
C GLU A 691 -0.81 2.54 17.54
N ILE A 692 -1.10 3.80 17.80
CA ILE A 692 -2.45 4.36 17.78
C ILE A 692 -2.73 4.85 16.35
N ILE A 693 -3.80 4.32 15.76
CA ILE A 693 -4.26 4.65 14.41
C ILE A 693 -5.57 5.44 14.55
N HIS A 694 -5.50 6.75 14.32
CA HIS A 694 -6.61 7.65 14.61
C HIS A 694 -7.68 7.62 13.51
N ARG A 695 -8.96 7.56 13.93
CA ARG A 695 -10.07 7.86 13.02
C ARG A 695 -10.03 9.32 12.61
N THR A 696 -10.37 9.58 11.34
CA THR A 696 -10.51 10.95 10.85
C THR A 696 -11.64 11.68 11.59
N ASN A 697 -11.56 13.01 11.67
CA ASN A 697 -12.62 13.80 12.31
C ASN A 697 -13.97 13.64 11.59
N GLN A 698 -13.94 13.49 10.25
CA GLN A 698 -15.13 13.23 9.45
C GLN A 698 -15.84 11.95 9.90
N ASP A 699 -15.10 10.86 10.05
CA ASP A 699 -15.68 9.57 10.43
C ASP A 699 -16.22 9.60 11.87
N ARG A 700 -15.56 10.33 12.78
CA ARG A 700 -16.05 10.55 14.15
C ARG A 700 -17.41 11.25 14.16
N LEU A 701 -17.58 12.29 13.33
CA LEU A 701 -18.83 13.04 13.22
C LEU A 701 -19.95 12.22 12.56
N ILE A 702 -19.64 11.41 11.55
CA ILE A 702 -20.60 10.48 10.94
C ILE A 702 -21.12 9.46 11.96
N LEU A 703 -20.22 8.88 12.78
CA LEU A 703 -20.61 7.92 13.81
C LEU A 703 -21.41 8.59 14.93
N TYR A 704 -21.08 9.82 15.28
CA TYR A 704 -21.87 10.61 16.20
C TYR A 704 -23.29 10.84 15.66
N ALA A 705 -23.41 11.26 14.40
CA ALA A 705 -24.69 11.44 13.71
C ALA A 705 -25.54 10.16 13.73
N LEU A 706 -24.95 9.02 13.38
CA LEU A 706 -25.62 7.71 13.44
C LEU A 706 -26.13 7.37 14.85
N LYS A 707 -25.30 7.58 15.88
CA LYS A 707 -25.69 7.29 17.26
C LYS A 707 -26.69 8.31 17.83
N ASN A 708 -26.85 9.48 17.21
CA ASN A 708 -27.77 10.52 17.67
C ASN A 708 -29.17 10.44 17.03
N LEU A 709 -29.46 9.46 16.18
CA LEU A 709 -30.74 9.36 15.46
C LEU A 709 -31.98 9.20 16.37
N ASP A 710 -31.84 8.72 17.60
CA ASP A 710 -32.96 8.68 18.53
C ASP A 710 -33.46 10.08 18.91
N ASN A 711 -32.55 11.06 18.90
CA ASN A 711 -32.77 12.43 19.33
C ASN A 711 -33.06 13.41 18.19
N CYS A 712 -33.06 12.98 16.93
CA CYS A 712 -33.30 13.88 15.78
C CYS A 712 -34.80 14.18 15.56
N SER A 713 -35.09 15.15 14.68
CA SER A 713 -36.46 15.56 14.35
C SER A 713 -37.25 14.42 13.70
N GLN A 714 -38.59 14.44 13.82
CA GLN A 714 -39.43 13.44 13.16
C GLN A 714 -39.25 13.48 11.63
N LEU A 715 -39.06 14.67 11.05
CA LEU A 715 -38.77 14.82 9.63
C LEU A 715 -37.49 14.09 9.23
N ALA A 716 -36.41 14.21 10.01
CA ALA A 716 -35.17 13.50 9.74
C ALA A 716 -35.39 11.97 9.79
N LYS A 717 -36.16 11.47 10.76
CA LYS A 717 -36.52 10.04 10.87
C LYS A 717 -37.29 9.58 9.63
N ASP A 718 -38.28 10.34 9.18
CA ASP A 718 -39.07 10.04 7.99
C ASP A 718 -38.18 10.00 6.72
N ILE A 719 -37.24 10.95 6.57
CA ILE A 719 -36.29 11.00 5.45
C ILE A 719 -35.37 9.77 5.44
N ILE A 720 -34.81 9.42 6.59
CA ILE A 720 -33.82 8.34 6.71
C ILE A 720 -34.46 6.97 6.47
N LEU A 721 -35.68 6.77 6.98
CA LEU A 721 -36.44 5.54 6.80
C LEU A 721 -37.10 5.44 5.42
N ARG A 722 -36.93 6.45 4.56
CA ARG A 722 -37.56 6.54 3.23
C ARG A 722 -39.10 6.53 3.30
N GLN A 723 -39.66 7.16 4.34
CA GLN A 723 -41.09 7.31 4.57
C GLN A 723 -41.60 8.66 4.05
N ALA A 724 -42.92 8.77 3.85
CA ALA A 724 -43.54 10.04 3.48
C ALA A 724 -43.50 11.00 4.68
N PRO A 725 -42.91 12.20 4.55
CA PRO A 725 -42.74 13.08 5.69
C PRO A 725 -44.08 13.58 6.22
N SER A 726 -44.25 13.47 7.54
CA SER A 726 -45.50 13.74 8.26
C SER A 726 -45.61 15.16 8.83
N ALA A 727 -44.53 15.93 8.80
CA ALA A 727 -44.44 17.25 9.43
C ALA A 727 -45.34 18.29 8.73
N PRO A 728 -46.23 19.01 9.47
CA PRO A 728 -47.04 20.07 8.90
C PRO A 728 -46.18 21.30 8.60
N VAL A 729 -46.32 21.86 7.40
CA VAL A 729 -45.62 23.10 6.99
C VAL A 729 -46.64 24.23 6.87
N GLU A 730 -46.37 25.38 7.47
CA GLU A 730 -47.22 26.56 7.27
C GLU A 730 -47.13 27.05 5.81
N THR A 731 -48.28 27.20 5.15
CA THR A 731 -48.34 27.59 3.73
C THR A 731 -48.94 28.97 3.49
N SER A 732 -49.39 29.66 4.54
CA SER A 732 -50.13 30.94 4.44
C SER A 732 -49.29 32.10 3.90
N ASP A 733 -47.98 32.05 4.11
CA ASP A 733 -46.97 33.06 3.77
C ASP A 733 -46.31 32.81 2.39
N VAL A 734 -46.44 31.61 1.82
CA VAL A 734 -45.75 31.18 0.58
C VAL A 734 -45.97 32.13 -0.58
N THR A 735 -47.22 32.56 -0.83
CA THR A 735 -47.53 33.48 -1.93
C THR A 735 -46.83 34.84 -1.76
N LEU A 736 -46.76 35.34 -0.52
CA LEU A 736 -46.14 36.63 -0.20
C LEU A 736 -44.61 36.53 -0.28
N LEU A 737 -44.04 35.43 0.20
CA LEU A 737 -42.61 35.13 0.06
C LEU A 737 -42.20 35.06 -1.41
N LEU A 738 -42.93 34.29 -2.24
CA LEU A 738 -42.67 34.17 -3.67
C LEU A 738 -42.77 35.52 -4.41
N GLN A 739 -43.79 36.34 -4.11
CA GLN A 739 -43.90 37.69 -4.68
C GLN A 739 -42.72 38.56 -4.27
N SER A 740 -42.30 38.48 -3.01
CA SER A 740 -41.17 39.26 -2.52
C SER A 740 -39.85 38.79 -3.13
N CYS A 741 -39.64 37.48 -3.28
CA CYS A 741 -38.50 36.92 -3.99
C CYS A 741 -38.47 37.38 -5.44
N LYS A 742 -39.60 37.46 -6.14
CA LYS A 742 -39.66 37.99 -7.52
C LYS A 742 -39.34 39.48 -7.63
N GLN A 743 -39.66 40.27 -6.60
CA GLN A 743 -39.30 41.69 -6.56
C GLN A 743 -37.79 41.90 -6.38
N VAL A 744 -37.14 41.04 -5.59
CA VAL A 744 -35.68 41.07 -5.45
C VAL A 744 -34.99 40.37 -6.63
N PHE A 745 -35.63 39.38 -7.25
CA PHE A 745 -35.07 38.47 -8.27
C PHE A 745 -36.01 38.29 -9.48
N PRO A 746 -36.13 39.27 -10.39
CA PRO A 746 -37.08 39.21 -11.51
C PRO A 746 -36.73 38.19 -12.62
N GLY A 747 -35.67 37.39 -12.46
CA GLY A 747 -35.09 36.52 -13.50
C GLY A 747 -35.33 35.01 -13.35
N THR A 748 -36.12 34.56 -12.36
CA THR A 748 -36.43 33.12 -12.22
C THR A 748 -37.37 32.63 -13.32
N ASN A 749 -37.17 31.39 -13.79
CA ASN A 749 -38.08 30.75 -14.74
C ASN A 749 -39.26 30.05 -14.04
N GLY A 750 -40.27 29.62 -14.80
CA GLY A 750 -41.45 28.94 -14.24
C GLY A 750 -41.14 27.64 -13.48
N GLN A 751 -40.10 26.89 -13.87
CA GLN A 751 -39.67 25.65 -13.17
C GLN A 751 -38.99 25.96 -11.84
N GLN A 752 -38.19 27.03 -11.79
CA GLN A 752 -37.55 27.51 -10.57
C GLN A 752 -38.60 28.08 -9.61
N ASP A 753 -39.61 28.80 -10.11
CA ASP A 753 -40.75 29.25 -9.31
C ASP A 753 -41.55 28.09 -8.71
N GLU A 754 -41.79 27.04 -9.49
CA GLU A 754 -42.45 25.82 -9.03
C GLU A 754 -41.61 25.10 -7.97
N ALA A 755 -40.30 24.96 -8.18
CA ALA A 755 -39.38 24.39 -7.22
C ALA A 755 -39.36 25.18 -5.90
N MET A 756 -39.35 26.53 -5.96
CA MET A 756 -39.46 27.38 -4.76
C MET A 756 -40.79 27.17 -4.05
N LYS A 757 -41.89 27.14 -4.79
CA LYS A 757 -43.22 26.91 -4.21
C LYS A 757 -43.29 25.56 -3.48
N HIS A 758 -42.75 24.51 -4.09
CA HIS A 758 -42.65 23.19 -3.46
C HIS A 758 -41.81 23.22 -2.19
N ALA A 759 -40.59 23.76 -2.26
CA ALA A 759 -39.68 23.88 -1.11
C ALA A 759 -40.35 24.60 0.07
N LEU A 760 -41.01 25.73 -0.17
CA LEU A 760 -41.68 26.52 0.87
C LEU A 760 -42.98 25.88 1.39
N SER A 761 -43.57 24.93 0.66
CA SER A 761 -44.87 24.33 1.01
C SER A 761 -44.77 22.89 1.54
N GLN A 762 -43.59 22.26 1.43
CA GLN A 762 -43.40 20.84 1.74
C GLN A 762 -42.27 20.64 2.75
N PRO A 763 -42.37 19.63 3.62
CA PRO A 763 -41.35 19.36 4.63
C PRO A 763 -40.07 18.79 4.00
N LEU A 764 -40.17 18.00 2.93
CA LEU A 764 -39.05 17.55 2.12
C LEU A 764 -39.29 17.94 0.67
N THR A 765 -38.33 18.61 0.04
CA THR A 765 -38.33 18.85 -1.40
C THR A 765 -37.02 18.37 -2.03
N MET A 766 -37.15 17.50 -3.02
CA MET A 766 -36.03 17.03 -3.83
C MET A 766 -36.00 17.82 -5.14
N ILE A 767 -34.90 18.49 -5.45
CA ILE A 767 -34.72 19.30 -6.65
C ILE A 767 -33.60 18.70 -7.50
N GLN A 768 -33.98 18.07 -8.60
CA GLN A 768 -33.07 17.49 -9.57
C GLN A 768 -32.87 18.49 -10.71
N GLY A 769 -31.62 18.90 -10.98
CA GLY A 769 -31.35 19.85 -12.05
C GLY A 769 -30.13 19.47 -12.86
N CYS A 770 -30.19 19.63 -14.18
CA CYS A 770 -29.02 19.43 -15.04
C CYS A 770 -27.94 20.51 -14.79
N VAL A 771 -26.78 20.38 -15.44
CA VAL A 771 -25.66 21.33 -15.26
C VAL A 771 -26.08 22.73 -15.71
N GLY A 772 -25.83 23.73 -14.86
CA GLY A 772 -26.14 25.13 -15.19
C GLY A 772 -27.63 25.46 -15.22
N SER A 773 -28.48 24.67 -14.56
CA SER A 773 -29.92 24.94 -14.38
C SER A 773 -30.24 25.97 -13.28
N GLY A 774 -29.21 26.45 -12.57
CA GLY A 774 -29.36 27.44 -11.50
C GLY A 774 -29.65 26.85 -10.12
N LYS A 775 -29.30 25.58 -9.85
CA LYS A 775 -29.48 24.93 -8.53
C LYS A 775 -28.88 25.73 -7.37
N SER A 776 -27.60 26.10 -7.43
CA SER A 776 -26.92 26.85 -6.36
C SER A 776 -27.47 28.26 -6.18
N LEU A 777 -27.89 28.91 -7.28
CA LEU A 777 -28.61 30.19 -7.21
C LEU A 777 -29.96 30.02 -6.49
N LEU A 778 -30.70 28.96 -6.82
CA LEU A 778 -31.97 28.62 -6.18
C LEU A 778 -31.77 28.31 -4.68
N ALA A 779 -30.70 27.61 -4.31
CA ALA A 779 -30.34 27.37 -2.90
C ALA A 779 -30.14 28.69 -2.13
N ALA A 780 -29.43 29.67 -2.72
CA ALA A 780 -29.25 30.98 -2.11
C ALA A 780 -30.59 31.76 -1.99
N ILE A 781 -31.43 31.74 -3.02
CA ILE A 781 -32.76 32.37 -3.00
C ILE A 781 -33.65 31.74 -1.92
N LEU A 782 -33.65 30.41 -1.81
CA LEU A 782 -34.38 29.68 -0.76
C LEU A 782 -33.87 30.07 0.63
N GLY A 783 -32.55 30.20 0.82
CA GLY A 783 -31.98 30.65 2.08
C GLY A 783 -32.48 32.04 2.50
N LEU A 784 -32.52 32.99 1.57
CA LEU A 784 -33.07 34.33 1.83
C LEU A 784 -34.58 34.30 2.09
N ALA A 785 -35.33 33.44 1.39
CA ALA A 785 -36.77 33.29 1.60
C ALA A 785 -37.08 32.74 2.99
N TYR A 786 -36.37 31.70 3.44
CA TYR A 786 -36.52 31.17 4.79
C TYR A 786 -36.05 32.14 5.87
N CYS A 787 -34.96 32.87 5.64
CA CYS A 787 -34.52 33.94 6.54
C CYS A 787 -35.64 34.97 6.75
N LYS A 788 -36.28 35.41 5.66
CA LYS A 788 -37.39 36.36 5.73
C LYS A 788 -38.61 35.80 6.46
N ARG A 789 -38.93 34.53 6.23
CA ARG A 789 -39.99 33.80 6.94
C ARG A 789 -39.72 33.73 8.44
N ASN A 790 -38.48 33.44 8.83
CA ASN A 790 -38.08 33.39 10.24
C ASN A 790 -38.19 34.78 10.89
N GLN A 791 -37.74 35.85 10.22
CA GLN A 791 -37.88 37.22 10.72
C GLN A 791 -39.35 37.64 10.97
N THR A 792 -40.30 37.11 10.20
CA THR A 792 -41.74 37.42 10.37
C THR A 792 -42.46 36.53 11.39
N CYS A 793 -42.05 35.27 11.52
CA CYS A 793 -42.84 34.26 12.22
C CYS A 793 -42.17 33.70 13.48
N ARG A 794 -40.83 33.79 13.61
CA ARG A 794 -40.06 33.02 14.61
C ARG A 794 -38.86 33.82 15.13
N GLN A 795 -38.92 34.24 16.39
CA GLN A 795 -37.75 34.79 17.06
C GLN A 795 -36.69 33.70 17.23
N GLN A 796 -35.44 33.98 16.82
CA GLN A 796 -34.25 33.12 16.98
C GLN A 796 -34.16 31.83 16.11
N ALA A 797 -34.94 31.69 15.03
CA ALA A 797 -34.79 30.56 14.10
C ALA A 797 -33.77 30.87 12.98
N GLN A 798 -32.88 29.94 12.69
CA GLN A 798 -31.79 30.09 11.72
C GLN A 798 -31.89 29.10 10.56
N VAL A 799 -31.28 29.45 9.43
CA VAL A 799 -31.22 28.61 8.22
C VAL A 799 -29.83 28.02 8.06
N LEU A 800 -29.75 26.70 7.86
CA LEU A 800 -28.51 26.01 7.54
C LEU A 800 -28.43 25.72 6.05
N VAL A 801 -27.36 26.14 5.40
CA VAL A 801 -27.07 25.85 4.00
C VAL A 801 -25.77 25.06 3.91
N CYS A 802 -25.88 23.82 3.46
CA CYS A 802 -24.77 22.89 3.35
C CYS A 802 -24.49 22.45 1.92
N ALA A 803 -23.28 21.96 1.72
CA ALA A 803 -22.93 21.11 0.58
C ALA A 803 -21.85 20.09 1.01
N PRO A 804 -21.63 19.00 0.27
CA PRO A 804 -20.59 18.03 0.62
C PRO A 804 -19.15 18.58 0.54
N THR A 805 -18.90 19.55 -0.35
CA THR A 805 -17.54 20.09 -0.56
C THR A 805 -17.45 21.58 -0.20
N GLU A 806 -16.27 22.01 0.28
CA GLU A 806 -16.01 23.44 0.59
C GLU A 806 -16.20 24.34 -0.65
N ALA A 807 -15.82 23.85 -1.83
CA ALA A 807 -15.98 24.58 -3.10
C ALA A 807 -17.46 24.81 -3.46
N SER A 808 -18.33 23.81 -3.28
CA SER A 808 -19.77 23.95 -3.52
C SER A 808 -20.40 24.97 -2.57
N VAL A 809 -19.99 25.02 -1.30
CA VAL A 809 -20.48 26.01 -0.33
C VAL A 809 -20.08 27.43 -0.74
N ASP A 810 -18.84 27.63 -1.18
CA ASP A 810 -18.32 28.94 -1.58
C ASP A 810 -19.03 29.50 -2.82
N VAL A 811 -19.45 28.64 -3.76
CA VAL A 811 -20.29 29.04 -4.90
C VAL A 811 -21.64 29.59 -4.45
N ILE A 812 -22.26 28.99 -3.43
CA ILE A 812 -23.53 29.49 -2.88
C ILE A 812 -23.32 30.83 -2.18
N TYR A 813 -22.20 30.97 -1.46
CA TYR A 813 -21.82 32.23 -0.83
C TYR A 813 -21.68 33.37 -1.84
N ASP A 814 -21.09 33.12 -3.00
CA ASP A 814 -21.03 34.08 -4.11
C ASP A 814 -22.41 34.55 -4.56
N PHE A 815 -23.36 33.61 -4.69
CA PHE A 815 -24.73 33.96 -5.05
C PHE A 815 -25.37 34.85 -3.99
N PHE A 816 -25.23 34.53 -2.71
CA PHE A 816 -25.72 35.42 -1.63
C PHE A 816 -25.17 36.85 -1.73
N GLN A 817 -23.88 37.02 -2.05
CA GLN A 817 -23.29 38.35 -2.24
C GLN A 817 -23.86 39.06 -3.47
N SER A 818 -23.98 38.35 -4.60
CA SER A 818 -24.51 38.90 -5.85
C SER A 818 -25.98 39.35 -5.75
N LEU A 819 -26.76 38.67 -4.90
CA LEU A 819 -28.17 38.93 -4.65
C LEU A 819 -28.40 40.15 -3.74
N GLY A 820 -27.34 40.82 -3.29
CA GLY A 820 -27.43 42.07 -2.51
C GLY A 820 -28.06 41.86 -1.15
N GLY A 821 -27.63 40.82 -0.41
CA GLY A 821 -28.11 40.39 0.91
C GLY A 821 -27.96 41.42 2.05
N SER A 822 -28.52 42.60 1.86
CA SER A 822 -28.25 43.80 2.66
C SER A 822 -28.91 43.79 4.05
N ASN A 823 -29.75 42.79 4.35
CA ASN A 823 -30.45 42.67 5.64
C ASN A 823 -30.32 41.30 6.34
N ALA A 824 -29.56 40.34 5.81
CA ALA A 824 -29.37 39.02 6.44
C ALA A 824 -27.91 38.85 6.90
N ASN A 825 -27.69 38.42 8.15
CA ASN A 825 -26.37 38.11 8.67
C ASN A 825 -25.95 36.70 8.24
N ILE A 826 -25.01 36.62 7.32
CA ILE A 826 -24.59 35.37 6.69
C ILE A 826 -23.17 35.00 7.17
N VAL A 827 -23.03 33.83 7.78
CA VAL A 827 -21.75 33.36 8.36
C VAL A 827 -21.26 32.11 7.64
N ARG A 828 -20.02 32.15 7.17
CA ARG A 828 -19.33 31.01 6.53
C ARG A 828 -18.41 30.29 7.53
N VAL A 829 -18.68 29.01 7.81
CA VAL A 829 -17.92 28.17 8.72
C VAL A 829 -17.15 27.11 7.92
N TYR A 830 -15.82 27.19 7.92
CA TYR A 830 -14.93 26.22 7.26
C TYR A 830 -14.63 25.03 8.19
N GLY A 831 -14.33 23.85 7.62
CA GLY A 831 -13.82 22.74 8.43
C GLY A 831 -12.42 23.01 9.02
N ASN A 832 -12.11 22.35 10.14
CA ASN A 832 -10.88 22.59 10.93
C ASN A 832 -9.57 22.47 10.12
N ALA A 833 -9.52 21.63 9.09
CA ALA A 833 -8.33 21.49 8.23
C ALA A 833 -8.06 22.77 7.43
N VAL A 834 -9.12 23.39 6.89
CA VAL A 834 -9.05 24.66 6.16
C VAL A 834 -8.71 25.80 7.12
N GLU A 835 -9.36 25.80 8.30
CA GLU A 835 -9.08 26.76 9.36
C GLU A 835 -7.61 26.77 9.76
N GLN A 836 -7.01 25.61 10.06
CA GLN A 836 -5.61 25.53 10.50
C GLN A 836 -4.62 26.04 9.44
N VAL A 837 -4.99 25.99 8.16
CA VAL A 837 -4.19 26.55 7.07
C VAL A 837 -4.33 28.06 6.98
N LEU A 838 -5.55 28.60 7.11
CA LEU A 838 -5.84 30.03 6.99
C LEU A 838 -5.44 30.82 8.24
N HIS A 839 -5.75 30.28 9.42
CA HIS A 839 -5.55 30.87 10.74
C HIS A 839 -4.82 29.88 11.64
N PRO A 840 -3.50 29.69 11.43
CA PRO A 840 -2.74 28.68 12.16
C PRO A 840 -2.64 29.05 13.64
N GLY A 841 -3.30 28.28 14.49
CA GLY A 841 -3.19 28.42 15.95
C GLY A 841 -1.76 28.25 16.49
N PRO A 842 -1.58 28.35 17.82
CA PRO A 842 -0.28 28.18 18.50
C PRO A 842 0.39 26.83 18.15
N LYS A 843 1.73 26.78 18.16
CA LYS A 843 2.53 25.61 17.73
C LYS A 843 2.07 24.28 18.34
N LEU A 844 1.74 24.27 19.64
CA LEU A 844 1.21 23.10 20.37
C LEU A 844 -0.08 22.51 19.77
N SER A 845 -0.85 23.33 19.06
CA SER A 845 -2.12 22.97 18.46
C SER A 845 -2.02 22.70 16.96
N ARG A 846 -0.89 23.01 16.32
CA ARG A 846 -0.68 22.84 14.88
C ARG A 846 -0.58 21.37 14.53
N ARG A 847 -1.49 20.88 13.68
CA ARG A 847 -1.20 19.69 12.88
C ARG A 847 -0.29 20.12 11.73
N PRO A 848 0.74 19.33 11.36
CA PRO A 848 1.40 19.52 10.08
C PRO A 848 0.37 19.26 8.99
N CYS A 849 -0.08 20.33 8.32
CA CYS A 849 -0.80 20.19 7.06
C CYS A 849 0.27 19.93 5.98
N PRO A 850 0.23 18.80 5.27
CA PRO A 850 1.13 18.56 4.16
C PRO A 850 1.14 19.75 3.19
N SER A 851 2.30 20.07 2.61
CA SER A 851 2.46 21.27 1.76
C SER A 851 1.45 21.35 0.61
N TRP A 852 1.04 20.20 0.06
CA TRP A 852 0.08 20.11 -1.03
C TRP A 852 -1.36 20.37 -0.59
N ASP A 853 -1.79 19.85 0.56
CA ASP A 853 -3.10 20.16 1.14
C ASP A 853 -3.16 21.64 1.45
N LYS A 854 -2.07 22.20 1.99
CA LYS A 854 -1.96 23.63 2.26
C LYS A 854 -2.08 24.47 0.99
N GLU A 855 -1.37 24.14 -0.10
CA GLU A 855 -1.50 24.85 -1.37
C GLU A 855 -2.89 24.71 -1.98
N ASN A 856 -3.47 23.51 -1.98
CA ASN A 856 -4.82 23.27 -2.51
C ASN A 856 -5.88 24.04 -1.70
N ILE A 857 -5.81 23.97 -0.37
CA ILE A 857 -6.69 24.72 0.53
C ILE A 857 -6.54 26.23 0.31
N LEU A 858 -5.31 26.75 0.16
CA LEU A 858 -5.08 28.18 -0.12
C LEU A 858 -5.58 28.60 -1.50
N LYS A 859 -5.42 27.74 -2.52
CA LYS A 859 -5.95 27.96 -3.89
C LYS A 859 -7.47 28.03 -3.90
N MET A 860 -8.16 27.16 -3.14
CA MET A 860 -9.63 27.08 -3.12
C MET A 860 -10.28 28.07 -2.15
N SER A 861 -9.76 28.21 -0.93
CA SER A 861 -10.46 28.82 0.22
C SER A 861 -10.03 30.27 0.51
N GLY A 862 -9.02 30.78 -0.22
CA GLY A 862 -8.49 32.14 -0.01
C GLY A 862 -9.44 33.27 -0.44
N ARG A 863 -10.48 32.99 -1.24
CA ARG A 863 -11.35 34.02 -1.83
C ARG A 863 -12.29 34.70 -0.83
N TYR A 864 -12.75 33.98 0.20
CA TYR A 864 -13.70 34.49 1.21
C TYR A 864 -13.19 34.43 2.64
N ALA A 865 -11.89 34.14 2.82
CA ALA A 865 -11.26 33.98 4.14
C ALA A 865 -11.61 35.14 5.09
N GLN A 866 -11.62 36.39 4.60
CA GLN A 866 -11.92 37.60 5.39
C GLN A 866 -13.34 37.68 5.99
N ARG A 867 -14.29 36.89 5.47
CA ARG A 867 -15.68 36.80 5.98
C ARG A 867 -16.03 35.43 6.56
N SER A 868 -15.03 34.57 6.75
CA SER A 868 -15.20 33.34 7.51
C SER A 868 -15.49 33.63 8.98
N LEU A 869 -16.13 32.69 9.68
CA LEU A 869 -16.34 32.74 11.13
C LEU A 869 -15.05 33.14 11.87
N TYR A 870 -13.93 32.51 11.50
CA TYR A 870 -12.62 32.76 12.09
C TYR A 870 -12.09 34.17 11.88
N SER A 871 -12.36 34.78 10.72
CA SER A 871 -12.02 36.18 10.51
C SER A 871 -12.96 37.11 11.25
N LEU A 872 -14.25 36.79 11.34
CA LEU A 872 -15.25 37.59 12.06
C LEU A 872 -14.94 37.67 13.56
N VAL A 873 -14.56 36.55 14.20
CA VAL A 873 -14.19 36.54 15.63
C VAL A 873 -12.93 37.34 15.95
N ARG A 874 -12.10 37.66 14.94
CA ARG A 874 -10.84 38.43 15.06
C ARG A 874 -10.98 39.91 14.67
N GLN A 875 -12.16 40.35 14.22
CA GLN A 875 -12.38 41.74 13.83
C GLN A 875 -12.33 42.69 15.04
N ASP A 876 -11.70 43.85 14.83
CA ASP A 876 -11.65 44.93 15.81
C ASP A 876 -13.07 45.48 16.08
N GLY A 877 -13.45 45.53 17.37
CA GLY A 877 -14.78 45.96 17.81
C GLY A 877 -15.70 44.84 18.28
N THR A 878 -15.35 43.57 18.04
CA THR A 878 -16.06 42.42 18.63
C THR A 878 -15.68 42.22 20.10
N ARG A 879 -16.56 41.59 20.89
CA ARG A 879 -16.38 41.42 22.36
C ARG A 879 -15.06 40.72 22.76
N TYR A 880 -14.53 39.86 21.89
CA TYR A 880 -13.35 39.04 22.18
C TYR A 880 -12.19 39.23 21.19
N GLY A 881 -12.39 39.90 20.05
CA GLY A 881 -11.42 39.98 18.96
C GLY A 881 -10.07 40.58 19.36
N SER A 882 -10.08 41.70 20.09
CA SER A 882 -8.83 42.34 20.56
C SER A 882 -8.01 41.40 21.45
N LYS A 883 -8.67 40.62 22.32
CA LYS A 883 -8.00 39.67 23.21
C LYS A 883 -7.45 38.46 22.45
N ILE A 884 -8.16 37.97 21.44
CA ILE A 884 -7.65 36.91 20.54
C ILE A 884 -6.40 37.39 19.81
N ASN A 885 -6.41 38.61 19.26
CA ASN A 885 -5.28 39.20 18.56
C ASN A 885 -4.07 39.44 19.48
N GLU A 886 -4.29 39.76 20.76
CA GLU A 886 -3.23 39.85 21.79
C GLU A 886 -2.55 38.49 22.01
N TYR A 887 -3.32 37.42 22.21
CA TYR A 887 -2.77 36.06 22.34
C TYR A 887 -1.99 35.63 21.09
N GLU A 888 -2.55 35.83 19.90
CA GLU A 888 -1.89 35.46 18.65
C GLU A 888 -0.60 36.25 18.40
N SER A 889 -0.59 37.54 18.76
CA SER A 889 0.62 38.37 18.71
C SER A 889 1.70 37.84 19.66
N LEU A 890 1.31 37.46 20.88
CA LEU A 890 2.21 36.86 21.87
C LEU A 890 2.78 35.51 21.39
N PHE A 891 1.94 34.65 20.83
CA PHE A 891 2.34 33.36 20.25
C PHE A 891 3.23 33.50 19.01
N SER A 892 3.06 34.57 18.23
CA SER A 892 3.91 34.87 17.07
C SER A 892 5.31 35.33 17.48
N LEU A 893 5.40 36.14 18.54
CA LEU A 893 6.67 36.65 19.07
C LEU A 893 7.47 35.58 19.82
N TYR A 894 6.78 34.73 20.59
CA TYR A 894 7.38 33.70 21.44
C TYR A 894 6.79 32.32 21.12
N PRO A 895 6.98 31.80 19.90
CA PRO A 895 6.34 30.55 19.48
C PRO A 895 6.91 29.32 20.22
N GLU A 896 8.04 29.49 20.87
CA GLU A 896 8.81 28.48 21.60
C GLU A 896 8.39 28.43 23.08
N ASP A 897 7.85 29.51 23.65
CA ASP A 897 7.58 29.64 25.10
C ASP A 897 6.10 29.46 25.48
N ILE A 898 5.27 28.92 24.58
CA ILE A 898 3.81 28.79 24.79
C ILE A 898 3.53 27.69 25.82
N SER A 899 2.83 28.01 26.91
CA SER A 899 2.40 27.00 27.90
C SER A 899 1.11 26.28 27.48
N VAL A 900 0.83 25.12 28.10
CA VAL A 900 -0.43 24.38 27.88
C VAL A 900 -1.62 25.21 28.40
N GLU A 901 -1.44 25.89 29.51
CA GLU A 901 -2.43 26.75 30.15
C GLU A 901 -2.80 27.98 29.29
N ASP A 902 -1.80 28.58 28.63
CA ASP A 902 -2.03 29.69 27.69
C ASP A 902 -2.83 29.23 26.48
N ASN A 903 -2.50 28.07 25.92
CA ASN A 903 -3.23 27.47 24.81
C ASN A 903 -4.69 27.15 25.20
N ASP A 904 -4.93 26.58 26.39
CA ASP A 904 -6.28 26.29 26.86
C ASP A 904 -7.11 27.57 27.07
N SER A 905 -6.50 28.62 27.62
CA SER A 905 -7.14 29.92 27.80
C SER A 905 -7.51 30.57 26.46
N TYR A 906 -6.61 30.50 25.48
CA TYR A 906 -6.85 30.97 24.11
C TYR A 906 -8.03 30.22 23.46
N MET A 907 -8.03 28.89 23.49
CA MET A 907 -9.09 28.08 22.89
C MET A 907 -10.47 28.34 23.52
N GLN A 908 -10.54 28.56 24.84
CA GLN A 908 -11.78 28.93 25.51
C GLN A 908 -12.33 30.28 25.04
N ILE A 909 -11.46 31.27 24.81
CA ILE A 909 -11.87 32.59 24.33
C ILE A 909 -12.34 32.51 22.88
N VAL A 910 -11.64 31.76 22.02
CA VAL A 910 -12.04 31.53 20.62
C VAL A 910 -13.44 30.90 20.58
N GLY A 911 -13.69 29.82 21.34
CA GLY A 911 -15.00 29.17 21.37
C GLY A 911 -16.13 30.08 21.87
N ARG A 912 -15.87 30.96 22.84
CA ARG A 912 -16.85 31.98 23.27
C ARG A 912 -17.11 33.05 22.21
N ALA A 913 -16.11 33.39 21.42
CA ALA A 913 -16.25 34.34 20.33
C ALA A 913 -17.05 33.75 19.16
N GLU A 914 -16.79 32.50 18.80
CA GLU A 914 -17.55 31.76 17.80
C GLU A 914 -19.03 31.67 18.18
N ALA A 915 -19.33 31.28 19.42
CA ALA A 915 -20.70 31.20 19.93
C ALA A 915 -21.44 32.54 19.82
N ALA A 916 -20.77 33.66 20.10
CA ALA A 916 -21.36 34.99 19.98
C ALA A 916 -21.71 35.32 18.52
N VAL A 917 -20.78 35.11 17.59
CA VAL A 917 -21.01 35.39 16.16
C VAL A 917 -22.09 34.47 15.58
N LEU A 918 -22.08 33.19 15.94
CA LEU A 918 -23.05 32.20 15.47
C LEU A 918 -24.46 32.48 15.99
N SER A 919 -24.60 32.98 17.22
CA SER A 919 -25.92 33.32 17.81
C SER A 919 -26.61 34.50 17.12
N GLU A 920 -25.85 35.37 16.45
CA GLU A 920 -26.36 36.53 15.72
C GLU A 920 -26.58 36.24 14.22
N ALA A 921 -26.18 35.06 13.73
CA ALA A 921 -26.31 34.71 12.31
C ALA A 921 -27.78 34.41 11.95
N ASP A 922 -28.22 34.82 10.76
CA ASP A 922 -29.51 34.38 10.20
C ASP A 922 -29.33 33.12 9.34
N ILE A 923 -28.23 33.07 8.59
CA ILE A 923 -27.89 31.99 7.66
C ILE A 923 -26.47 31.52 7.92
N ILE A 924 -26.30 30.20 8.08
CA ILE A 924 -25.01 29.56 8.31
C ILE A 924 -24.66 28.70 7.10
N LEU A 925 -23.47 28.90 6.55
CA LEU A 925 -22.92 28.13 5.44
C LEU A 925 -21.75 27.26 5.91
N CYS A 926 -21.84 25.95 5.74
CA CYS A 926 -20.76 25.02 6.06
C CYS A 926 -20.88 23.73 5.25
N THR A 927 -19.87 22.85 5.32
CA THR A 927 -20.03 21.52 4.71
C THR A 927 -20.99 20.65 5.52
N CYS A 928 -21.51 19.58 4.91
CA CYS A 928 -22.38 18.61 5.59
C CYS A 928 -21.69 18.05 6.85
N ILE A 929 -20.41 17.70 6.76
CA ILE A 929 -19.64 17.19 7.90
C ILE A 929 -19.43 18.26 8.98
N THR A 930 -19.03 19.49 8.61
CA THR A 930 -18.82 20.58 9.57
C THR A 930 -20.10 20.93 10.33
N SER A 931 -21.27 20.77 9.72
CA SER A 931 -22.56 20.99 10.39
C SER A 931 -22.78 20.06 11.60
N GLY A 932 -22.07 18.94 11.67
CA GLY A 932 -22.20 17.98 12.78
C GLY A 932 -21.36 18.31 14.00
N GLN A 933 -20.52 19.35 13.94
CA GLN A 933 -19.67 19.74 15.06
C GLN A 933 -20.54 20.08 16.29
N PRO A 934 -20.34 19.42 17.44
CA PRO A 934 -21.16 19.64 18.63
C PRO A 934 -21.11 21.08 19.13
N GLU A 935 -19.95 21.73 19.02
CA GLU A 935 -19.78 23.12 19.43
C GLU A 935 -20.62 24.06 18.57
N LEU A 936 -20.61 23.84 17.25
CA LEU A 936 -21.47 24.55 16.31
C LEU A 936 -22.94 24.30 16.63
N ALA A 937 -23.33 23.03 16.76
CA ALA A 937 -24.70 22.62 17.01
C ALA A 937 -25.27 23.13 18.35
N ALA A 938 -24.43 23.30 19.37
CA ALA A 938 -24.84 23.82 20.67
C ALA A 938 -25.15 25.34 20.64
N CYS A 939 -24.68 26.07 19.64
CA CYS A 939 -24.80 27.53 19.56
C CYS A 939 -25.91 28.01 18.60
N ILE A 940 -26.56 27.10 17.87
CA ILE A 940 -27.42 27.45 16.74
C ILE A 940 -28.76 26.70 16.78
N ASN A 941 -29.79 27.31 16.20
CA ASN A 941 -31.18 26.83 16.25
C ASN A 941 -31.77 26.66 14.83
N ILE A 942 -31.43 25.54 14.19
CA ILE A 942 -31.73 25.28 12.79
C ILE A 942 -33.14 24.71 12.59
N HIS A 943 -33.98 25.44 11.88
CA HIS A 943 -35.33 24.99 11.49
C HIS A 943 -35.42 24.56 10.02
N GLN A 944 -34.57 25.12 9.16
CA GLN A 944 -34.55 24.79 7.73
C GLN A 944 -33.14 24.42 7.28
N ILE A 945 -33.05 23.30 6.55
CA ILE A 945 -31.80 22.77 6.02
C ILE A 945 -31.88 22.75 4.50
N ILE A 946 -30.93 23.38 3.83
CA ILE A 946 -30.75 23.33 2.38
C ILE A 946 -29.43 22.62 2.11
N ILE A 947 -29.44 21.56 1.32
CA ILE A 947 -28.21 20.86 0.92
C ILE A 947 -28.09 20.91 -0.60
N ASP A 948 -27.12 21.69 -1.09
CA ASP A 948 -26.76 21.72 -2.52
C ASP A 948 -25.73 20.63 -2.85
N ASP A 949 -25.66 20.25 -4.13
CA ASP A 949 -24.84 19.14 -4.62
C ASP A 949 -25.01 17.84 -3.81
N ALA A 950 -26.20 17.56 -3.28
CA ALA A 950 -26.46 16.42 -2.38
C ALA A 950 -26.18 15.04 -3.02
N ASN A 951 -26.09 14.94 -4.35
CA ASN A 951 -25.70 13.71 -5.03
C ASN A 951 -24.22 13.35 -4.78
N ALA A 952 -23.37 14.35 -4.54
CA ALA A 952 -21.95 14.17 -4.31
C ALA A 952 -21.63 13.64 -2.92
N GLY A 953 -22.55 13.81 -1.97
CA GLY A 953 -22.42 13.35 -0.59
C GLY A 953 -22.99 11.94 -0.40
N SER A 954 -22.27 11.11 0.35
CA SER A 954 -22.77 9.78 0.75
C SER A 954 -24.00 9.91 1.65
N GLU A 955 -24.83 8.88 1.73
CA GLU A 955 -25.99 8.89 2.65
C GLU A 955 -25.57 9.22 4.09
N LEU A 956 -24.42 8.68 4.54
CA LEU A 956 -23.83 8.96 5.86
C LEU A 956 -23.39 10.41 6.06
N GLU A 957 -22.98 11.09 4.99
CA GLU A 957 -22.56 12.49 5.05
C GLU A 957 -23.77 13.43 5.05
N ILE A 958 -24.76 13.15 4.21
CA ILE A 958 -26.03 13.88 4.18
C ILE A 958 -26.81 13.70 5.49
N LEU A 959 -26.63 12.55 6.15
CA LEU A 959 -27.20 12.26 7.47
C LEU A 959 -26.76 13.24 8.56
N VAL A 960 -25.53 13.75 8.49
CA VAL A 960 -24.93 14.57 9.54
C VAL A 960 -25.80 15.79 9.88
N PRO A 961 -26.11 16.72 8.94
CA PRO A 961 -27.00 17.84 9.24
C PRO A 961 -28.40 17.40 9.67
N LEU A 962 -28.93 16.30 9.12
CA LEU A 962 -30.29 15.83 9.46
C LEU A 962 -30.40 15.29 10.88
N SER A 963 -29.35 14.65 11.39
CA SER A 963 -29.36 13.94 12.68
C SER A 963 -29.13 14.84 13.89
N VAL A 964 -28.54 16.02 13.69
CA VAL A 964 -28.03 16.86 14.79
C VAL A 964 -29.05 17.89 15.26
N TYR A 965 -29.86 18.45 14.36
CA TYR A 965 -30.80 19.52 14.67
C TYR A 965 -32.22 18.98 14.93
N LYS A 966 -32.75 19.24 16.13
CA LYS A 966 -34.02 18.66 16.60
C LYS A 966 -35.25 19.39 16.10
N ASP A 967 -35.12 20.70 15.85
CA ASP A 967 -36.22 21.59 15.48
C ASP A 967 -36.34 21.77 13.96
N THR A 968 -35.74 20.87 13.18
CA THR A 968 -35.79 20.91 11.72
C THR A 968 -37.18 20.51 11.18
N GLU A 969 -37.78 21.40 10.41
CA GLU A 969 -39.13 21.29 9.85
C GLU A 969 -39.16 21.28 8.31
N ASN A 970 -38.13 21.84 7.66
CA ASN A 970 -38.03 21.88 6.19
C ASN A 970 -36.63 21.47 5.72
N VAL A 971 -36.58 20.55 4.76
CA VAL A 971 -35.36 20.07 4.12
C VAL A 971 -35.48 20.19 2.60
N ALA A 972 -34.55 20.90 1.97
CA ALA A 972 -34.42 20.97 0.52
C ALA A 972 -33.10 20.31 0.07
N LEU A 973 -33.20 19.24 -0.72
CA LEU A 973 -32.04 18.55 -1.28
C LEU A 973 -31.94 18.89 -2.77
N LEU A 974 -30.87 19.58 -3.16
CA LEU A 974 -30.60 19.97 -4.53
C LEU A 974 -29.40 19.18 -5.05
N GLY A 975 -29.48 18.69 -6.28
CA GLY A 975 -28.36 17.97 -6.87
C GLY A 975 -28.62 17.45 -8.28
N ASP A 976 -27.71 16.58 -8.73
CA ASP A 976 -27.79 15.96 -10.05
C ASP A 976 -27.29 14.51 -10.03
N ILE A 977 -28.22 13.55 -10.09
CA ILE A 977 -27.90 12.11 -10.10
C ILE A 977 -27.06 11.64 -11.31
N ASN A 978 -26.99 12.44 -12.38
CA ASN A 978 -26.21 12.11 -13.56
C ASN A 978 -24.76 12.61 -13.49
N GLN A 979 -24.40 13.38 -12.45
CA GLN A 979 -23.03 13.83 -12.18
C GLN A 979 -22.32 12.91 -11.17
N MET A 980 -21.22 13.37 -10.59
CA MET A 980 -20.42 12.57 -9.66
C MET A 980 -21.24 12.22 -8.42
N GLY A 981 -21.27 10.93 -8.09
CA GLY A 981 -21.81 10.41 -6.84
C GLY A 981 -20.80 10.47 -5.69
N PRO A 982 -21.12 9.84 -4.55
CA PRO A 982 -20.26 9.81 -3.38
C PRO A 982 -18.88 9.19 -3.65
N SER A 983 -17.83 9.83 -3.12
CA SER A 983 -16.48 9.27 -3.12
C SER A 983 -16.31 8.31 -1.94
N VAL A 984 -16.17 7.02 -2.24
CA VAL A 984 -15.97 5.95 -1.24
C VAL A 984 -14.59 5.33 -1.45
N GLY A 985 -13.79 5.23 -0.38
CA GLY A 985 -12.47 4.60 -0.43
C GLY A 985 -12.56 3.08 -0.47
N SER A 986 -13.39 2.50 0.39
CA SER A 986 -13.55 1.04 0.48
C SER A 986 -14.48 0.49 -0.62
N LYS A 987 -13.96 -0.44 -1.43
CA LYS A 987 -14.76 -1.19 -2.42
C LYS A 987 -15.90 -1.96 -1.76
N ILE A 988 -15.66 -2.53 -0.57
CA ILE A 988 -16.69 -3.27 0.17
C ILE A 988 -17.80 -2.32 0.64
N ALA A 989 -17.45 -1.14 1.18
CA ALA A 989 -18.46 -0.15 1.56
C ALA A 989 -19.27 0.34 0.35
N GLN A 990 -18.63 0.49 -0.82
CA GLN A 990 -19.29 0.85 -2.06
C GLN A 990 -20.31 -0.22 -2.51
N GLU A 991 -19.93 -1.50 -2.48
CA GLU A 991 -20.81 -2.64 -2.78
C GLU A 991 -21.96 -2.75 -1.78
N LEU A 992 -21.71 -2.42 -0.52
CA LEU A 992 -22.72 -2.29 0.53
C LEU A 992 -23.56 -1.02 0.41
N GLY A 993 -23.47 -0.24 -0.68
CA GLY A 993 -24.40 0.85 -0.97
C GLY A 993 -23.97 2.25 -0.55
N LEU A 994 -22.80 2.43 0.09
CA LEU A 994 -22.29 3.77 0.45
C LEU A 994 -22.03 4.67 -0.77
N GLY A 995 -21.82 4.06 -1.95
CA GLY A 995 -21.67 4.76 -3.22
C GLY A 995 -22.97 5.25 -3.86
N VAL A 996 -24.11 5.10 -3.18
CA VAL A 996 -25.43 5.53 -3.65
C VAL A 996 -25.88 6.74 -2.83
N SER A 997 -26.20 7.84 -3.50
CA SER A 997 -26.77 9.02 -2.83
C SER A 997 -28.22 8.77 -2.42
N ILE A 998 -28.61 9.30 -1.26
CA ILE A 998 -30.00 9.31 -0.78
C ILE A 998 -30.97 9.93 -1.81
N MET A 999 -30.48 10.87 -2.64
CA MET A 999 -31.28 11.49 -3.70
C MET A 999 -31.92 10.47 -4.65
N GLN A 1000 -31.22 9.38 -4.96
CA GLN A 1000 -31.72 8.36 -5.89
C GLN A 1000 -33.01 7.69 -5.39
N SER A 1001 -33.20 7.63 -4.06
CA SER A 1001 -34.40 7.05 -3.44
C SER A 1001 -35.66 7.92 -3.62
N TYR A 1002 -35.50 9.21 -3.88
CA TYR A 1002 -36.58 10.20 -3.95
C TYR A 1002 -36.79 10.79 -5.36
N MET A 1003 -36.18 10.18 -6.39
CA MET A 1003 -36.26 10.67 -7.78
C MET A 1003 -37.68 10.69 -8.36
N SER A 1004 -38.58 9.85 -7.85
CA SER A 1004 -39.98 9.80 -8.30
C SER A 1004 -40.80 11.02 -7.88
N THR A 1005 -40.39 11.71 -6.81
CA THR A 1005 -41.06 12.90 -6.26
C THR A 1005 -40.24 14.18 -6.46
N ALA A 1006 -39.17 14.12 -7.24
CA ALA A 1006 -38.28 15.25 -7.47
C ALA A 1006 -38.89 16.29 -8.43
N VAL A 1007 -38.65 17.57 -8.14
CA VAL A 1007 -38.92 18.68 -9.06
C VAL A 1007 -37.73 18.84 -10.00
N TYR A 1008 -37.99 18.91 -11.30
CA TYR A 1008 -36.95 18.92 -12.34
C TYR A 1008 -36.68 20.32 -12.89
N LEU A 1009 -35.41 20.76 -12.81
CA LEU A 1009 -34.92 21.96 -13.49
C LEU A 1009 -34.26 21.55 -14.81
N ASN A 1010 -34.99 21.69 -15.91
CA ASN A 1010 -34.60 21.20 -17.23
C ASN A 1010 -33.99 22.29 -18.13
N VAL A 1011 -34.12 23.57 -17.77
CA VAL A 1011 -33.53 24.67 -18.55
C VAL A 1011 -32.10 24.91 -18.10
N HIS A 1012 -31.13 24.88 -19.02
CA HIS A 1012 -29.72 25.15 -18.73
C HIS A 1012 -29.28 26.50 -19.32
N TYR A 1013 -28.52 27.27 -18.54
CA TYR A 1013 -28.15 28.66 -18.86
C TYR A 1013 -26.69 28.84 -19.27
N ARG A 1014 -25.88 27.79 -19.15
CA ARG A 1014 -24.42 27.93 -18.99
C ARG A 1014 -23.60 27.38 -20.15
N VAL A 1015 -23.81 26.11 -20.52
CA VAL A 1015 -22.95 25.35 -21.46
C VAL A 1015 -23.48 25.46 -22.88
N HIS A 1016 -22.61 25.74 -23.87
CA HIS A 1016 -22.98 25.81 -25.28
C HIS A 1016 -23.68 24.52 -25.78
N GLU A 1017 -24.70 24.65 -26.61
CA GLU A 1017 -25.53 23.55 -27.13
C GLU A 1017 -24.69 22.39 -27.68
N GLY A 1018 -23.79 22.66 -28.64
CA GLY A 1018 -22.91 21.64 -29.21
C GLY A 1018 -21.98 20.88 -28.23
N ILE A 1019 -21.80 21.36 -26.99
CA ILE A 1019 -21.11 20.62 -25.91
C ILE A 1019 -22.13 19.76 -25.14
N MET A 1020 -23.34 20.28 -24.90
CA MET A 1020 -24.42 19.58 -24.19
C MET A 1020 -25.11 18.47 -25.00
N ASP A 1021 -24.98 18.46 -26.34
CA ASP A 1021 -25.60 17.45 -27.22
C ASP A 1021 -25.45 16.01 -26.70
N PHE A 1022 -24.21 15.60 -26.39
CA PHE A 1022 -23.93 14.24 -25.91
C PHE A 1022 -24.42 14.02 -24.46
N PRO A 1023 -24.08 14.87 -23.46
CA PRO A 1023 -24.62 14.73 -22.11
C PRO A 1023 -26.14 14.63 -22.05
N VAL A 1024 -26.86 15.45 -22.83
CA VAL A 1024 -28.33 15.43 -22.88
C VAL A 1024 -28.84 14.10 -23.46
N LYS A 1025 -28.29 13.65 -24.59
CA LYS A 1025 -28.72 12.42 -25.26
C LYS A 1025 -28.42 11.16 -24.44
N TYR A 1026 -27.27 11.12 -23.75
CA TYR A 1026 -26.83 9.94 -23.02
C TYR A 1026 -27.36 9.89 -21.57
N GLY A 1027 -27.34 11.02 -20.85
CA GLY A 1027 -27.65 11.08 -19.42
C GLY A 1027 -29.01 11.68 -19.07
N TYR A 1028 -29.45 12.75 -19.76
CA TYR A 1028 -30.64 13.54 -19.38
C TYR A 1028 -31.87 13.22 -20.24
N THR A 1029 -32.21 11.93 -20.40
CA THR A 1029 -33.28 11.44 -21.29
C THR A 1029 -34.70 11.96 -21.00
N ARG A 1030 -34.97 12.50 -19.81
CA ARG A 1030 -36.26 13.09 -19.41
C ARG A 1030 -36.31 14.63 -19.48
N ALA A 1031 -35.19 15.29 -19.80
CA ALA A 1031 -35.14 16.74 -19.87
C ALA A 1031 -35.33 17.21 -21.33
N THR A 1032 -36.46 17.84 -21.64
CA THR A 1032 -36.51 18.78 -22.76
C THR A 1032 -35.70 20.00 -22.35
N CYS A 1033 -34.39 19.97 -22.63
CA CYS A 1033 -33.50 21.09 -22.38
C CYS A 1033 -33.87 22.27 -23.29
N GLY A 1034 -34.70 23.19 -22.80
CA GLY A 1034 -34.91 24.48 -23.45
C GLY A 1034 -33.61 25.29 -23.40
N ILE A 1035 -33.15 25.77 -24.55
CA ILE A 1035 -31.97 26.63 -24.68
C ILE A 1035 -32.45 28.07 -24.82
N ILE A 1036 -32.09 28.93 -23.86
CA ILE A 1036 -32.32 30.37 -24.00
C ILE A 1036 -31.15 30.96 -24.80
N SER A 1037 -31.47 31.32 -26.04
CA SER A 1037 -30.59 31.71 -27.14
C SER A 1037 -30.19 33.19 -27.05
N GLN A 1038 -28.95 33.44 -26.62
CA GLN A 1038 -28.08 34.55 -27.03
C GLN A 1038 -26.76 34.43 -26.25
N ARG A 1039 -25.71 33.87 -26.86
CA ARG A 1039 -24.41 33.70 -26.20
C ARG A 1039 -23.27 34.16 -27.12
N GLN A 1040 -22.19 34.64 -26.51
CA GLN A 1040 -20.98 34.99 -27.24
C GLN A 1040 -20.35 33.73 -27.85
N PRO A 1041 -20.03 33.73 -29.16
CA PRO A 1041 -19.46 32.57 -29.83
C PRO A 1041 -18.06 32.25 -29.29
N SER A 1042 -17.65 31.00 -29.40
CA SER A 1042 -16.26 30.61 -29.18
C SER A 1042 -15.32 31.40 -30.09
N VAL A 1043 -14.14 31.75 -29.59
CA VAL A 1043 -13.11 32.44 -30.39
C VAL A 1043 -12.38 31.51 -31.36
N LEU A 1044 -12.42 30.20 -31.10
CA LEU A 1044 -11.80 29.17 -31.95
C LEU A 1044 -12.64 28.82 -33.18
N ASN A 1045 -11.95 28.58 -34.29
CA ASN A 1045 -12.52 27.95 -35.49
C ASN A 1045 -12.51 26.42 -35.32
N TRP A 1046 -13.59 25.88 -34.77
CA TRP A 1046 -13.71 24.44 -34.53
C TRP A 1046 -13.87 23.63 -35.82
N THR A 1047 -13.28 22.43 -35.82
CA THR A 1047 -13.31 21.48 -36.95
C THR A 1047 -14.73 21.02 -37.30
N GLY A 1048 -15.61 20.90 -36.31
CA GLY A 1048 -17.04 20.61 -36.47
C GLY A 1048 -17.91 21.81 -36.86
N GLY A 1049 -17.31 22.99 -37.07
CA GLY A 1049 -18.00 24.25 -37.38
C GLY A 1049 -18.32 25.11 -36.16
N ARG A 1050 -18.70 26.39 -36.40
CA ARG A 1050 -18.90 27.41 -35.34
C ARG A 1050 -19.94 27.05 -34.28
N ASN A 1051 -20.92 26.23 -34.61
CA ASN A 1051 -21.99 25.83 -33.69
C ASN A 1051 -21.64 24.59 -32.85
N LYS A 1052 -20.46 23.99 -33.05
CA LYS A 1052 -20.02 22.77 -32.35
C LYS A 1052 -18.65 22.98 -31.70
N PRO A 1053 -18.57 23.70 -30.57
CA PRO A 1053 -17.31 24.10 -29.99
C PRO A 1053 -16.70 23.00 -29.11
N SER A 1054 -16.47 21.83 -29.71
CA SER A 1054 -15.82 20.70 -29.07
C SER A 1054 -15.00 19.88 -30.06
N ALA A 1055 -13.89 19.32 -29.59
CA ALA A 1055 -13.04 18.43 -30.38
C ALA A 1055 -12.52 17.26 -29.52
N PHE A 1056 -12.46 16.07 -30.11
CA PHE A 1056 -11.75 14.93 -29.56
C PHE A 1056 -10.44 14.77 -30.34
N CYS A 1057 -9.33 15.02 -29.65
CA CYS A 1057 -7.98 14.98 -30.16
C CYS A 1057 -7.35 13.63 -29.88
N LYS A 1058 -7.14 12.86 -30.94
CA LYS A 1058 -6.58 11.51 -30.87
C LYS A 1058 -5.09 11.58 -30.61
N LEU A 1059 -4.64 10.91 -29.54
CA LEU A 1059 -3.23 10.83 -29.17
C LEU A 1059 -2.93 9.49 -28.51
N ASP A 1060 -2.16 8.65 -29.21
CA ASP A 1060 -1.73 7.32 -28.76
C ASP A 1060 -0.42 7.40 -27.94
N GLY A 1061 -0.40 8.27 -26.92
CA GLY A 1061 0.80 8.47 -26.10
C GLY A 1061 1.06 7.31 -25.13
N LEU A 1062 2.31 7.14 -24.68
CA LEU A 1062 2.65 6.09 -23.70
C LEU A 1062 2.31 6.50 -22.27
N GLU A 1063 1.62 5.62 -21.54
CA GLU A 1063 1.39 5.81 -20.10
C GLU A 1063 2.58 5.30 -19.27
N ALA A 1064 2.86 5.98 -18.16
CA ALA A 1064 3.92 5.61 -17.20
C ALA A 1064 3.38 5.68 -15.77
N SER A 1065 3.81 4.75 -14.90
CA SER A 1065 3.46 4.75 -13.47
C SER A 1065 4.54 5.48 -12.67
N ILE A 1066 4.16 6.56 -11.98
CA ILE A 1066 5.02 7.38 -11.11
C ILE A 1066 4.61 7.15 -9.65
N PRO A 1067 5.53 6.91 -8.71
CA PRO A 1067 5.17 6.63 -7.32
C PRO A 1067 4.44 7.82 -6.72
N LEU A 1068 3.18 7.63 -6.35
CA LEU A 1068 2.43 8.57 -5.52
C LEU A 1068 1.96 7.81 -4.29
N LYS A 1069 2.75 7.87 -3.22
CA LYS A 1069 2.18 7.79 -1.88
C LYS A 1069 2.77 8.78 -0.88
N TYR A 1070 3.03 10.00 -1.33
CA TYR A 1070 3.68 11.01 -0.48
C TYR A 1070 2.85 12.26 -0.28
N SER A 1071 1.62 12.27 -0.79
CA SER A 1071 0.75 13.45 -0.73
C SER A 1071 -0.64 13.25 -1.35
N CYS A 1072 -1.16 12.01 -1.44
CA CYS A 1072 -2.54 11.82 -1.86
C CYS A 1072 -3.03 10.41 -1.48
N PRO A 1073 -4.16 10.28 -0.77
CA PRO A 1073 -4.75 8.97 -0.42
C PRO A 1073 -5.23 8.15 -1.63
N LEU A 1074 -5.33 8.75 -2.83
CA LEU A 1074 -6.10 8.17 -3.95
C LEU A 1074 -5.32 7.23 -4.89
N GLY A 1075 -4.06 6.91 -4.64
CA GLY A 1075 -3.37 5.76 -5.25
C GLY A 1075 -3.21 5.72 -6.78
N GLU A 1076 -3.55 6.78 -7.53
CA GLU A 1076 -3.40 6.78 -9.00
C GLU A 1076 -2.08 7.39 -9.45
N THR A 1077 -1.14 6.50 -9.81
CA THR A 1077 0.24 6.78 -10.19
C THR A 1077 0.44 7.12 -11.67
N ILE A 1078 -0.59 6.96 -12.49
CA ILE A 1078 -0.44 6.92 -13.95
C ILE A 1078 -0.37 8.34 -14.52
N VAL A 1079 0.60 8.57 -15.40
CA VAL A 1079 0.78 9.81 -16.18
C VAL A 1079 0.97 9.52 -17.66
N ASN A 1080 0.74 10.52 -18.50
CA ASN A 1080 0.99 10.48 -19.93
C ASN A 1080 1.58 11.82 -20.37
N MET A 1081 2.90 11.87 -20.53
CA MET A 1081 3.62 13.12 -20.82
C MET A 1081 3.26 13.71 -22.18
N GLU A 1082 2.91 12.89 -23.17
CA GLU A 1082 2.48 13.37 -24.48
C GLU A 1082 1.13 14.09 -24.39
N GLN A 1083 0.16 13.50 -23.68
CA GLN A 1083 -1.12 14.17 -23.40
C GLN A 1083 -0.94 15.44 -22.57
N ALA A 1084 -0.05 15.43 -21.57
CA ALA A 1084 0.24 16.61 -20.74
C ALA A 1084 0.81 17.76 -21.59
N ASN A 1085 1.82 17.49 -22.41
CA ASN A 1085 2.41 18.46 -23.31
C ASN A 1085 1.39 19.00 -24.32
N PHE A 1086 0.55 18.13 -24.89
CA PHE A 1086 -0.52 18.54 -25.80
C PHE A 1086 -1.49 19.51 -25.10
N ALA A 1087 -1.99 19.15 -23.92
CA ALA A 1087 -2.93 19.96 -23.17
C ALA A 1087 -2.36 21.35 -22.85
N VAL A 1088 -1.10 21.40 -22.41
CA VAL A 1088 -0.38 22.64 -22.11
C VAL A 1088 -0.21 23.51 -23.36
N ARG A 1089 0.15 22.92 -24.51
CA ARG A 1089 0.27 23.64 -25.79
C ARG A 1089 -1.05 24.24 -26.27
N VAL A 1090 -2.16 23.49 -26.15
CA VAL A 1090 -3.50 24.01 -26.47
C VAL A 1090 -3.86 25.18 -25.55
N ALA A 1091 -3.62 25.03 -24.25
CA ALA A 1091 -3.88 26.08 -23.27
C ALA A 1091 -3.06 27.36 -23.55
N MET A 1092 -1.79 27.20 -23.91
CA MET A 1092 -0.94 28.33 -24.29
C MET A 1092 -1.42 29.00 -25.57
N ALA A 1093 -1.79 28.22 -26.61
CA ALA A 1093 -2.30 28.77 -27.86
C ALA A 1093 -3.56 29.61 -27.65
N LEU A 1094 -4.47 29.18 -26.75
CA LEU A 1094 -5.64 29.96 -26.35
C LEU A 1094 -5.24 31.32 -25.75
N VAL A 1095 -4.19 31.36 -24.91
CA VAL A 1095 -3.71 32.60 -24.31
C VAL A 1095 -2.96 33.48 -25.31
N SER A 1096 -2.01 32.92 -26.07
CA SER A 1096 -1.10 33.68 -26.93
C SER A 1096 -1.74 34.09 -28.26
N SER A 1097 -2.48 33.18 -28.90
CA SER A 1097 -3.00 33.38 -30.27
C SER A 1097 -4.43 33.92 -30.27
N TYR A 1098 -5.23 33.58 -29.24
CA TYR A 1098 -6.64 33.96 -29.15
C TYR A 1098 -6.95 34.94 -28.01
N ASN A 1099 -5.93 35.41 -27.28
CA ASN A 1099 -6.04 36.39 -26.19
C ASN A 1099 -7.07 36.02 -25.12
N VAL A 1100 -7.24 34.72 -24.85
CA VAL A 1100 -8.11 34.24 -23.77
C VAL A 1100 -7.39 34.45 -22.44
N ASN A 1101 -8.07 35.04 -21.47
CA ASN A 1101 -7.53 35.18 -20.12
C ASN A 1101 -7.29 33.79 -19.50
N GLY A 1102 -6.06 33.52 -19.04
CA GLY A 1102 -5.69 32.22 -18.46
C GLY A 1102 -6.60 31.74 -17.32
N SER A 1103 -7.17 32.66 -16.53
CA SER A 1103 -8.14 32.32 -15.46
C SER A 1103 -9.45 31.70 -15.96
N ASN A 1104 -9.77 31.85 -17.25
CA ASN A 1104 -10.94 31.26 -17.89
C ASN A 1104 -10.64 29.89 -18.55
N ILE A 1105 -9.43 29.37 -18.38
CA ILE A 1105 -8.97 28.09 -18.95
C ILE A 1105 -8.64 27.14 -17.80
N CYS A 1106 -9.19 25.92 -17.88
CA CYS A 1106 -8.84 24.84 -16.96
C CYS A 1106 -8.42 23.58 -17.72
N ILE A 1107 -7.33 22.97 -17.26
CA ILE A 1107 -6.92 21.64 -17.69
C ILE A 1107 -7.38 20.64 -16.62
N ILE A 1108 -8.30 19.76 -16.98
CA ILE A 1108 -8.83 18.72 -16.09
C ILE A 1108 -8.13 17.40 -16.41
N SER A 1109 -7.73 16.67 -15.37
CA SER A 1109 -7.25 15.29 -15.52
C SER A 1109 -7.91 14.34 -14.53
N PHE A 1110 -7.95 13.06 -14.89
CA PHE A 1110 -8.48 12.00 -14.03
C PHE A 1110 -7.46 11.54 -12.98
N THR A 1111 -6.16 11.76 -13.18
CA THR A 1111 -5.12 11.38 -12.21
C THR A 1111 -4.44 12.61 -11.62
N GLN A 1112 -4.23 12.63 -10.29
CA GLN A 1112 -3.54 13.75 -9.62
C GLN A 1112 -2.07 13.84 -10.04
N ALA A 1113 -1.45 12.70 -10.36
CA ALA A 1113 -0.09 12.63 -10.91
C ALA A 1113 0.04 13.46 -12.19
N GLN A 1114 -0.94 13.34 -13.09
CA GLN A 1114 -0.95 14.08 -14.34
C GLN A 1114 -1.14 15.58 -14.09
N CYS A 1115 -2.02 15.98 -13.16
CA CYS A 1115 -2.22 17.39 -12.80
C CYS A 1115 -0.90 18.05 -12.39
N ARG A 1116 -0.10 17.40 -11.53
CA ARG A 1116 1.21 17.94 -11.10
C ARG A 1116 2.21 18.08 -12.24
N ASN A 1117 2.25 17.10 -13.14
CA ASN A 1117 3.10 17.19 -14.33
C ASN A 1117 2.69 18.35 -15.22
N ILE A 1118 1.39 18.56 -15.42
CA ILE A 1118 0.85 19.70 -16.16
C ILE A 1118 1.20 21.03 -15.47
N GLU A 1119 1.04 21.13 -14.14
CA GLU A 1119 1.42 22.32 -13.37
C GLU A 1119 2.92 22.63 -13.50
N ARG A 1120 3.78 21.61 -13.48
CA ARG A 1120 5.22 21.77 -13.70
C ARG A 1120 5.54 22.27 -15.10
N LEU A 1121 4.84 21.77 -16.12
CA LEU A 1121 5.00 22.24 -17.50
C LEU A 1121 4.52 23.69 -17.67
N LEU A 1122 3.44 24.07 -16.98
CA LEU A 1122 2.94 25.44 -16.96
C LEU A 1122 3.91 26.40 -16.25
N SER A 1123 4.57 25.97 -15.16
CA SER A 1123 5.49 26.84 -14.41
C SER A 1123 6.81 27.13 -15.13
N VAL A 1124 7.29 26.19 -15.95
CA VAL A 1124 8.51 26.34 -16.77
C VAL A 1124 8.28 27.27 -17.96
N SER A 1125 7.03 27.44 -18.40
CA SER A 1125 6.70 28.32 -19.51
C SER A 1125 6.79 29.80 -19.10
N ALA A 1126 7.43 30.64 -19.92
CA ALA A 1126 7.79 32.03 -19.59
C ALA A 1126 6.59 32.98 -19.35
N THR A 1127 5.36 32.51 -19.55
CA THR A 1127 4.13 33.22 -19.20
C THR A 1127 3.69 32.80 -17.80
N LYS A 1128 3.69 33.74 -16.84
CA LYS A 1128 2.90 33.65 -15.59
C LYS A 1128 1.39 33.64 -15.90
N SER A 1129 0.94 32.67 -16.69
CA SER A 1129 -0.43 32.52 -17.12
C SER A 1129 -1.21 31.93 -15.96
N LYS A 1130 -2.31 32.59 -15.56
CA LYS A 1130 -3.21 32.16 -14.46
C LYS A 1130 -4.03 30.90 -14.83
N ILE A 1131 -3.49 30.01 -15.66
CA ILE A 1131 -4.16 28.79 -16.12
C ILE A 1131 -4.24 27.82 -14.96
N GLN A 1132 -5.42 27.25 -14.74
CA GLN A 1132 -5.66 26.31 -13.65
C GLN A 1132 -5.54 24.87 -14.16
N CYS A 1133 -4.95 24.00 -13.36
CA CYS A 1133 -5.02 22.56 -13.56
C CYS A 1133 -5.64 21.94 -12.32
N MET A 1134 -6.63 21.05 -12.50
CA MET A 1134 -7.40 20.47 -11.41
C MET A 1134 -7.70 19.00 -11.67
N GLY A 1135 -7.74 18.21 -10.60
CA GLY A 1135 -8.27 16.86 -10.65
C GLY A 1135 -9.78 16.85 -10.86
N ILE A 1136 -10.33 15.75 -11.38
CA ILE A 1136 -11.77 15.63 -11.66
C ILE A 1136 -12.65 15.84 -10.42
N LYS A 1137 -12.17 15.50 -9.22
CA LYS A 1137 -12.90 15.73 -7.97
C LYS A 1137 -12.88 17.19 -7.53
N GLU A 1138 -11.77 17.89 -7.76
CA GLU A 1138 -11.54 19.28 -7.35
C GLU A 1138 -12.34 20.27 -8.21
N VAL A 1139 -12.61 19.93 -9.48
CA VAL A 1139 -13.33 20.81 -10.42
C VAL A 1139 -14.84 20.84 -10.20
N GLN A 1140 -15.36 20.09 -9.23
CA GLN A 1140 -16.79 20.03 -8.95
C GLN A 1140 -17.33 21.40 -8.54
N GLY A 1141 -18.52 21.75 -9.05
CA GLY A 1141 -19.13 23.07 -8.79
C GLY A 1141 -18.47 24.23 -9.54
N LEU A 1142 -17.26 24.07 -10.06
CA LEU A 1142 -16.52 25.09 -10.80
C LEU A 1142 -16.84 25.07 -12.31
N GLU A 1143 -16.45 26.14 -13.00
CA GLU A 1143 -16.71 26.35 -14.43
C GLU A 1143 -15.65 27.20 -15.10
N PHE A 1144 -15.42 26.93 -16.39
CA PHE A 1144 -14.42 27.62 -17.20
C PHE A 1144 -14.96 27.90 -18.59
N ASP A 1145 -14.50 28.97 -19.24
CA ASP A 1145 -14.87 29.21 -20.64
C ASP A 1145 -14.32 28.10 -21.53
N TYR A 1146 -13.07 27.69 -21.30
CA TYR A 1146 -12.43 26.61 -22.04
C TYR A 1146 -11.92 25.54 -21.09
N VAL A 1147 -12.23 24.29 -21.42
CA VAL A 1147 -11.74 23.11 -20.68
C VAL A 1147 -10.96 22.20 -21.62
N ILE A 1148 -9.82 21.74 -21.14
CA ILE A 1148 -8.99 20.74 -21.80
C ILE A 1148 -8.96 19.50 -20.90
N LEU A 1149 -9.56 18.40 -21.37
CA LEU A 1149 -9.69 17.17 -20.62
C LEU A 1149 -8.64 16.15 -21.05
N SER A 1150 -7.70 15.81 -20.17
CA SER A 1150 -6.73 14.73 -20.37
C SER A 1150 -7.22 13.43 -19.74
N THR A 1151 -7.40 12.40 -20.58
CA THR A 1151 -7.86 11.07 -20.15
C THR A 1151 -6.75 10.20 -19.55
N VAL A 1152 -5.49 10.51 -19.86
CA VAL A 1152 -4.26 9.87 -19.34
C VAL A 1152 -4.06 8.43 -19.81
N ARG A 1153 -5.01 7.55 -19.51
CA ARG A 1153 -4.93 6.10 -19.77
C ARG A 1153 -4.69 5.83 -21.25
N SER A 1154 -3.70 4.99 -21.53
CA SER A 1154 -3.33 4.63 -22.89
C SER A 1154 -2.58 3.32 -22.90
N ILE A 1155 -3.10 2.34 -23.65
CA ILE A 1155 -2.39 1.10 -23.97
C ILE A 1155 -2.31 0.94 -25.50
N PRO A 1156 -1.20 0.39 -26.02
CA PRO A 1156 -1.09 0.12 -27.45
C PRO A 1156 -2.24 -0.76 -27.96
N ALA A 1157 -2.78 -0.45 -29.14
CA ALA A 1157 -3.94 -1.15 -29.71
C ALA A 1157 -3.76 -2.68 -29.78
N ILE A 1158 -2.53 -3.18 -29.96
CA ILE A 1158 -2.21 -4.61 -29.98
C ILE A 1158 -2.47 -5.33 -28.64
N ARG A 1159 -2.48 -4.59 -27.52
CA ARG A 1159 -2.71 -5.11 -26.16
C ARG A 1159 -4.18 -4.98 -25.71
N VAL A 1160 -5.03 -4.37 -26.53
CA VAL A 1160 -6.46 -4.23 -26.20
C VAL A 1160 -7.17 -5.56 -26.45
N GLU A 1161 -7.83 -6.10 -25.42
CA GLU A 1161 -8.56 -7.36 -25.53
C GLU A 1161 -9.81 -7.21 -26.41
N ARG A 1162 -10.11 -8.23 -27.23
CA ARG A 1162 -11.33 -8.24 -28.06
C ARG A 1162 -12.62 -8.23 -27.24
N TYR A 1163 -12.59 -8.83 -26.04
CA TYR A 1163 -13.73 -8.92 -25.12
C TYR A 1163 -13.33 -8.40 -23.73
N CYS A 1164 -13.51 -7.12 -23.50
CA CYS A 1164 -13.15 -6.49 -22.23
C CYS A 1164 -14.16 -6.87 -21.14
N THR A 1165 -13.72 -7.62 -20.12
CA THR A 1165 -14.53 -7.89 -18.92
C THR A 1165 -14.66 -6.65 -18.03
N ARG A 1166 -15.61 -6.64 -17.08
CA ARG A 1166 -15.74 -5.52 -16.10
C ARG A 1166 -14.45 -5.30 -15.30
N LYS A 1167 -13.80 -6.38 -14.85
CA LYS A 1167 -12.53 -6.34 -14.13
C LYS A 1167 -11.43 -5.72 -15.00
N TRP A 1168 -11.33 -6.16 -16.26
CA TRP A 1168 -10.36 -5.62 -17.21
C TRP A 1168 -10.56 -4.12 -17.46
N LEU A 1169 -11.82 -3.68 -17.63
CA LEU A 1169 -12.13 -2.25 -17.81
C LEU A 1169 -11.75 -1.45 -16.56
N GLN A 1170 -12.01 -1.95 -15.35
CA GLN A 1170 -11.59 -1.28 -14.12
C GLN A 1170 -10.06 -1.16 -14.03
N GLU A 1171 -9.31 -2.21 -14.38
CA GLU A 1171 -7.85 -2.20 -14.36
C GLU A 1171 -7.25 -1.24 -15.40
N ASN A 1172 -7.80 -1.21 -16.62
CA ASN A 1172 -7.21 -0.48 -17.76
C ASN A 1172 -7.79 0.92 -18.01
N LEU A 1173 -9.01 1.22 -17.54
CA LEU A 1173 -9.64 2.54 -17.67
C LEU A 1173 -9.84 3.24 -16.32
N GLY A 1174 -9.89 2.52 -15.20
CA GLY A 1174 -10.05 3.10 -13.86
C GLY A 1174 -11.28 4.02 -13.76
N LEU A 1175 -11.07 5.26 -13.30
CA LEU A 1175 -12.11 6.28 -13.13
C LEU A 1175 -12.87 6.63 -14.42
N LEU A 1176 -12.27 6.40 -15.60
CA LEU A 1176 -12.93 6.65 -16.90
C LEU A 1176 -14.13 5.71 -17.15
N THR A 1177 -14.28 4.64 -16.37
CA THR A 1177 -15.46 3.76 -16.39
C THR A 1177 -16.66 4.37 -15.68
N ASN A 1178 -16.46 5.37 -14.81
CA ASN A 1178 -17.52 6.00 -14.04
C ASN A 1178 -18.20 7.11 -14.86
N GLN A 1179 -19.44 6.86 -15.26
CA GLN A 1179 -20.25 7.80 -16.04
C GLN A 1179 -20.39 9.18 -15.38
N GLY A 1180 -20.61 9.24 -14.06
CA GLY A 1180 -20.82 10.50 -13.35
C GLY A 1180 -19.58 11.40 -13.37
N LEU A 1181 -18.40 10.81 -13.21
CA LEU A 1181 -17.11 11.54 -13.31
C LEU A 1181 -16.92 12.13 -14.71
N VAL A 1182 -17.16 11.33 -15.75
CA VAL A 1182 -16.99 11.80 -17.12
C VAL A 1182 -18.03 12.85 -17.49
N MET A 1183 -19.30 12.68 -17.09
CA MET A 1183 -20.34 13.69 -17.31
C MET A 1183 -20.01 15.01 -16.61
N SER A 1184 -19.47 14.94 -15.39
CA SER A 1184 -18.97 16.14 -14.69
C SER A 1184 -17.89 16.84 -15.51
N ALA A 1185 -16.89 16.10 -15.98
CA ALA A 1185 -15.77 16.62 -16.79
C ALA A 1185 -16.26 17.32 -18.08
N LEU A 1186 -17.14 16.67 -18.83
CA LEU A 1186 -17.63 17.16 -20.13
C LEU A 1186 -18.45 18.46 -19.99
N THR A 1187 -19.05 18.69 -18.83
CA THR A 1187 -20.01 19.79 -18.61
C THR A 1187 -19.42 20.99 -17.88
N ARG A 1188 -18.10 21.01 -17.62
CA ARG A 1188 -17.39 22.16 -17.01
C ARG A 1188 -17.12 23.31 -17.98
N ALA A 1189 -17.10 23.04 -19.28
CA ALA A 1189 -16.81 24.03 -20.32
C ALA A 1189 -18.04 24.89 -20.67
N ARG A 1190 -17.90 26.22 -20.70
CA ARG A 1190 -18.98 27.13 -21.14
C ARG A 1190 -18.92 27.39 -22.65
N LYS A 1191 -17.74 27.68 -23.19
CA LYS A 1191 -17.51 28.12 -24.58
C LYS A 1191 -16.81 27.08 -25.43
N GLY A 1192 -15.92 26.24 -24.88
CA GLY A 1192 -15.15 25.29 -25.67
C GLY A 1192 -14.59 24.10 -24.89
N LEU A 1193 -14.67 22.89 -25.47
CA LEU A 1193 -14.18 21.65 -24.86
C LEU A 1193 -13.18 20.92 -25.77
N VAL A 1194 -11.97 20.67 -25.29
CA VAL A 1194 -10.97 19.83 -25.97
C VAL A 1194 -10.76 18.57 -25.14
N ILE A 1195 -10.97 17.40 -25.73
CA ILE A 1195 -10.70 16.11 -25.09
C ILE A 1195 -9.45 15.52 -25.75
N VAL A 1196 -8.47 15.07 -24.97
CA VAL A 1196 -7.30 14.33 -25.48
C VAL A 1196 -7.24 12.92 -24.90
N GLY A 1197 -7.07 11.93 -25.78
CA GLY A 1197 -7.03 10.53 -25.37
C GLY A 1197 -6.76 9.52 -26.48
N ASN A 1198 -6.54 8.28 -26.06
CA ASN A 1198 -6.38 7.12 -26.92
C ASN A 1198 -7.76 6.57 -27.31
N GLU A 1199 -8.14 6.75 -28.58
CA GLU A 1199 -9.49 6.38 -29.07
C GLU A 1199 -9.75 4.87 -28.96
N ASN A 1200 -8.74 4.05 -29.22
CA ASN A 1200 -8.86 2.60 -29.30
C ASN A 1200 -9.17 2.02 -27.92
N LEU A 1201 -8.47 2.50 -26.89
CA LEU A 1201 -8.70 2.11 -25.51
C LEU A 1201 -10.07 2.61 -25.02
N LEU A 1202 -10.40 3.88 -25.23
CA LEU A 1202 -11.63 4.47 -24.71
C LEU A 1202 -12.87 3.81 -25.32
N CYS A 1203 -12.85 3.40 -26.60
CA CYS A 1203 -13.95 2.70 -27.25
C CYS A 1203 -14.29 1.31 -26.66
N CYS A 1204 -13.46 0.78 -25.76
CA CYS A 1204 -13.77 -0.42 -24.98
C CYS A 1204 -14.95 -0.19 -24.03
N SER A 1205 -15.14 1.04 -23.54
CA SER A 1205 -16.30 1.42 -22.72
C SER A 1205 -17.51 1.83 -23.59
N PRO A 1206 -18.74 1.37 -23.28
CA PRO A 1206 -19.93 1.69 -24.06
C PRO A 1206 -20.19 3.20 -24.22
N MET A 1207 -20.01 3.99 -23.15
CA MET A 1207 -20.25 5.44 -23.17
C MET A 1207 -19.25 6.16 -24.07
N TRP A 1208 -17.96 5.87 -23.91
CA TRP A 1208 -16.90 6.48 -24.71
C TRP A 1208 -17.00 6.09 -26.18
N ARG A 1209 -17.36 4.84 -26.50
CA ARG A 1209 -17.64 4.41 -27.87
C ARG A 1209 -18.72 5.26 -28.53
N GLN A 1210 -19.80 5.56 -27.80
CA GLN A 1210 -20.87 6.41 -28.31
C GLN A 1210 -20.40 7.87 -28.46
N LEU A 1211 -19.67 8.42 -27.49
CA LEU A 1211 -19.11 9.77 -27.56
C LEU A 1211 -18.20 9.94 -28.78
N VAL A 1212 -17.23 9.03 -28.94
CA VAL A 1212 -16.26 9.04 -30.06
C VAL A 1212 -16.99 8.86 -31.39
N GLY A 1213 -17.96 7.94 -31.46
CA GLY A 1213 -18.77 7.75 -32.67
C GLY A 1213 -19.56 8.99 -33.08
N GLU A 1214 -20.16 9.71 -32.12
CA GLU A 1214 -20.85 10.98 -32.39
C GLU A 1214 -19.88 12.09 -32.83
N TYR A 1215 -18.69 12.17 -32.22
CA TYR A 1215 -17.66 13.13 -32.62
C TYR A 1215 -17.13 12.82 -34.02
N GLN A 1216 -17.02 11.54 -34.40
CA GLN A 1216 -16.66 11.13 -35.75
C GLN A 1216 -17.72 11.53 -36.79
N GLN A 1217 -19.00 11.25 -36.52
CA GLN A 1217 -20.11 11.60 -37.42
C GLN A 1217 -20.28 13.12 -37.62
N SER A 1218 -19.79 13.92 -36.67
CA SER A 1218 -19.91 15.38 -36.68
C SER A 1218 -18.61 16.12 -37.02
N ASN A 1219 -17.59 15.41 -37.55
CA ASN A 1219 -16.27 15.96 -37.92
C ASN A 1219 -15.53 16.66 -36.75
N ARG A 1220 -15.76 16.20 -35.52
CA ARG A 1220 -15.10 16.66 -34.28
C ARG A 1220 -13.97 15.75 -33.81
N LEU A 1221 -13.79 14.58 -34.42
CA LEU A 1221 -12.70 13.65 -34.13
C LEU A 1221 -11.49 13.95 -35.03
N VAL A 1222 -10.36 14.36 -34.46
CA VAL A 1222 -9.18 14.80 -35.21
C VAL A 1222 -7.88 14.33 -34.57
N ALA A 1223 -6.81 14.16 -35.36
CA ALA A 1223 -5.48 13.90 -34.80
C ALA A 1223 -4.98 15.13 -34.01
N ALA A 1224 -4.33 14.90 -32.87
CA ALA A 1224 -3.86 15.97 -31.98
C ALA A 1224 -2.96 16.99 -32.71
N GLU A 1225 -2.01 16.54 -33.53
CA GLU A 1225 -1.12 17.43 -34.28
C GLU A 1225 -1.87 18.32 -35.28
N VAL A 1226 -2.88 17.76 -35.97
CA VAL A 1226 -3.72 18.50 -36.92
C VAL A 1226 -4.51 19.59 -36.20
N PHE A 1227 -5.05 19.29 -35.00
CA PHE A 1227 -5.75 20.30 -34.21
C PHE A 1227 -4.83 21.45 -33.80
N LEU A 1228 -3.60 21.17 -33.36
CA LEU A 1228 -2.64 22.23 -33.03
C LEU A 1228 -2.26 23.09 -34.24
N GLN A 1229 -2.10 22.49 -35.43
CA GLN A 1229 -1.85 23.23 -36.67
C GLN A 1229 -2.98 24.22 -36.98
N THR A 1230 -4.24 23.84 -36.73
CA THR A 1230 -5.39 24.74 -36.92
C THR A 1230 -5.44 25.90 -35.92
N MET A 1231 -4.73 25.82 -34.80
CA MET A 1231 -4.63 26.90 -33.79
C MET A 1231 -3.42 27.83 -33.99
N SER A 1232 -2.45 27.42 -34.81
CA SER A 1232 -1.24 28.20 -35.13
C SER A 1232 -1.34 29.06 -36.39
N LEU A 1233 -2.44 28.92 -37.13
CA LEU A 1233 -2.85 29.78 -38.26
C LEU A 1233 -3.81 30.85 -37.77
#